data_AF-A0A2H3ATK5-F1
#
_entry.id   AF-A0A2H3ATK5-F1
#
_cell.length_a   1.000
_cell.length_b   1.000
_cell.length_c   1.000
_cell.angle_alpha   90.00
_cell.angle_beta   90.00
_cell.angle_gamma   90.00
#
_symmetry.space_group_name_H-M   'P 1'
#
loop_
_entity.id
_entity.type
_entity.pdbx_description
1 polymer ?
#
loop_
_entity_poly.entity_id
_entity_poly.type
_entity_poly.pdbx_seq_one_letter_code
_entity_poly.pdbx_strand_id
1 'polypeptide(L)'
;MPSMWNNGIHPGTVYSLSEYVDLLQTAYQAALNEEEDSNQMEIFVEMAVKGMSDYQSFGIDIMQDSDAGQVQTGDLCKDFDSYLGIYTHAPYMGEAKLPAIAQDDYHNLSKDVHFEYNFETPEDPCYKPHRIPNSCLLRFGVNSKICIMFPKLYHAGRGNSFLSEEERSHLYSAVTQAHRKADRLSSHERPATWEAAMLRADPVGRSQKRAQVHHVNLPAHATHGFLEFLLQILNDEGSEPWTRNALYYVECRGLKELKRHSLEDGNFLNTSEVLLEEFLGEIAPPIAELGDVAYVDTALEIGQHQAAVLPRTSQHAAFISAVLGIPQQIADALATHDFKGYLRQPFALLGEASGCRISYPDGTGAHQAVFIQIYTSDKALVAHPSSKKNAIYLKPSHVLFQEGETYRGAIPPFIQYACQAFAENSTEMDIITRVEARVPYMEAAQVFNGITGQSVRSFVTLHRATVVWGYKYFRAHAFGQVLAWQTTRGQEPEWAKLQAVMATLYIIWCFNATLAFDQPWGADEDLVLSCADVPKGEGIGTYPLLKPHRDQDGVLNAPMIWDGALWVRNIALPPDTSCPRLQKQTWTRLQKTSWDFYLDKHSLGEMSGARQPNTQLPHPNHIPRRRGPTDSGATSAAPQGRLIHLDYPVNDRPYDMGEDLSVSELEEPEEETRRMSEMLAHLVNDTICGVMQSIGSKQNQGASYCKMLQKDRVLCTPDTFKDLNLGAYFPAAWVDPQKSSWIRTIQLTFPHRELQFTEKAQGYRRNEGWTAFCKYRDRISDPEHARTVVNQVQKEMHSWAWFPYAQKERQVDYKAGSAKCVYWQWPPQETPPSRKEHAIRIAVNPHYFNKLRFDDASDPVLGERIEENQPAPPPPHREDDRSSHWGSRGSDDDEEDEDDD
;
A
#
# COMPACT_ATOMS: atom_id res chain seq x y z
N MET A 1 -46.92 15.92 -4.24
CA MET A 1 -47.03 15.25 -2.93
C MET A 1 -45.65 15.15 -2.27
N PRO A 2 -45.20 16.12 -1.46
CA PRO A 2 -43.91 16.04 -0.76
C PRO A 2 -43.99 16.22 0.78
N SER A 3 -45.14 16.00 1.43
CA SER A 3 -45.30 16.22 2.88
C SER A 3 -45.58 14.96 3.72
N MET A 4 -45.41 13.75 3.18
CA MET A 4 -45.54 12.49 3.94
C MET A 4 -44.20 11.83 4.33
N TRP A 5 -43.07 12.48 4.07
CA TRP A 5 -41.73 11.88 4.24
C TRP A 5 -41.20 11.86 5.69
N ASN A 6 -41.98 12.34 6.68
CA ASN A 6 -41.44 12.64 8.00
C ASN A 6 -41.96 11.84 9.19
N ASN A 7 -42.92 10.92 9.07
CA ASN A 7 -43.43 10.23 10.27
C ASN A 7 -43.82 8.76 9.99
N GLY A 8 -42.90 7.84 10.32
CA GLY A 8 -43.21 6.41 10.49
C GLY A 8 -42.49 5.50 9.50
N ILE A 9 -41.22 5.18 9.77
CA ILE A 9 -40.58 3.99 9.20
C ILE A 9 -41.37 2.81 9.79
N HIS A 10 -42.15 2.11 8.96
CA HIS A 10 -42.75 0.84 9.35
C HIS A 10 -41.61 -0.10 9.79
N PRO A 11 -41.76 -0.88 10.88
CA PRO A 11 -40.73 -1.84 11.27
C PRO A 11 -40.44 -2.73 10.06
N GLY A 12 -39.18 -2.73 9.62
CA GLY A 12 -38.74 -3.53 8.48
C GLY A 12 -39.07 -5.00 8.70
N THR A 13 -39.28 -5.74 7.62
CA THR A 13 -39.41 -7.19 7.74
C THR A 13 -38.06 -7.78 8.05
N VAL A 14 -37.94 -8.46 9.18
CA VAL A 14 -36.74 -9.21 9.56
C VAL A 14 -36.87 -10.63 9.03
N TYR A 15 -35.86 -11.07 8.29
CA TYR A 15 -35.74 -12.42 7.75
C TYR A 15 -34.64 -13.16 8.47
N SER A 16 -34.72 -14.48 8.52
CA SER A 16 -33.52 -15.30 8.76
C SER A 16 -32.50 -15.15 7.63
N LEU A 17 -31.25 -15.57 7.85
CA LEU A 17 -30.23 -15.50 6.80
C LEU A 17 -30.62 -16.34 5.57
N SER A 18 -31.17 -17.55 5.77
CA SER A 18 -31.64 -18.40 4.68
C SER A 18 -32.76 -17.74 3.87
N GLU A 19 -33.80 -17.23 4.54
CA GLU A 19 -34.92 -16.57 3.85
C GLU A 19 -34.45 -15.35 3.05
N TYR A 20 -33.50 -14.59 3.60
CA TYR A 20 -32.94 -13.44 2.91
C TYR A 20 -32.12 -13.83 1.67
N VAL A 21 -31.36 -14.93 1.73
CA VAL A 21 -30.62 -15.45 0.59
C VAL A 21 -31.56 -15.98 -0.50
N ASP A 22 -32.64 -16.67 -0.14
CA ASP A 22 -33.66 -17.12 -1.10
C ASP A 22 -34.35 -15.93 -1.79
N LEU A 23 -34.61 -14.85 -1.03
CA LEU A 23 -35.15 -13.61 -1.55
C LEU A 23 -34.17 -12.94 -2.55
N LEU A 24 -32.88 -12.86 -2.22
CA LEU A 24 -31.85 -12.33 -3.12
C LEU A 24 -31.68 -13.19 -4.38
N GLN A 25 -31.74 -14.51 -4.24
CA GLN A 25 -31.68 -15.44 -5.36
C GLN A 25 -32.85 -15.23 -6.30
N THR A 26 -34.06 -15.08 -5.77
CA THR A 26 -35.27 -14.83 -6.56
C THR A 26 -35.15 -13.53 -7.35
N ALA A 27 -34.75 -12.44 -6.69
CA ALA A 27 -34.53 -11.14 -7.34
C ALA A 27 -33.42 -11.21 -8.40
N TYR A 28 -32.33 -11.93 -8.12
CA TYR A 28 -31.23 -12.10 -9.06
C TYR A 28 -31.66 -12.89 -10.31
N GLN A 29 -32.43 -13.97 -10.15
CA GLN A 29 -32.95 -14.74 -11.28
C GLN A 29 -33.93 -13.94 -12.13
N ALA A 30 -34.79 -13.12 -11.51
CA ALA A 30 -35.65 -12.20 -12.24
C ALA A 30 -34.81 -11.22 -13.09
N ALA A 31 -33.75 -10.66 -12.50
CA ALA A 31 -32.82 -9.76 -13.18
C ALA A 31 -32.02 -10.41 -14.33
N LEU A 32 -31.82 -11.73 -14.32
CA LEU A 32 -31.17 -12.45 -15.43
C LEU A 32 -32.13 -12.82 -16.56
N ASN A 33 -33.40 -13.07 -16.26
CA ASN A 33 -34.39 -13.53 -17.25
C ASN A 33 -34.99 -12.39 -18.07
N GLU A 34 -35.02 -11.17 -17.55
CA GLU A 34 -35.52 -9.99 -18.23
C GLU A 34 -34.38 -9.27 -18.96
N GLU A 35 -34.01 -9.76 -20.15
CA GLU A 35 -32.96 -9.13 -20.99
C GLU A 35 -33.26 -7.67 -21.37
N GLU A 36 -34.50 -7.18 -21.16
CA GLU A 36 -34.94 -5.83 -21.55
C GLU A 36 -35.37 -4.90 -20.38
N ASP A 37 -35.55 -5.37 -19.14
CA ASP A 37 -35.98 -4.50 -18.03
C ASP A 37 -34.82 -4.21 -17.05
N SER A 38 -34.22 -3.02 -17.19
CA SER A 38 -33.15 -2.54 -16.30
C SER A 38 -33.57 -2.45 -14.83
N ASN A 39 -34.87 -2.41 -14.53
CA ASN A 39 -35.37 -2.21 -13.17
C ASN A 39 -35.13 -3.43 -12.26
N GLN A 40 -35.10 -4.66 -12.79
CA GLN A 40 -34.92 -5.86 -11.95
C GLN A 40 -33.51 -5.95 -11.35
N MET A 41 -32.49 -5.60 -12.13
CA MET A 41 -31.11 -5.56 -11.63
C MET A 41 -30.95 -4.47 -10.58
N GLU A 42 -31.63 -3.33 -10.76
CA GLU A 42 -31.68 -2.27 -9.74
C GLU A 42 -32.30 -2.79 -8.45
N ILE A 43 -33.47 -3.42 -8.50
CA ILE A 43 -34.13 -4.01 -7.33
C ILE A 43 -33.19 -4.98 -6.61
N PHE A 44 -32.57 -5.92 -7.34
CA PHE A 44 -31.59 -6.84 -6.75
C PHE A 44 -30.43 -6.09 -6.06
N VAL A 45 -29.85 -5.09 -6.71
CA VAL A 45 -28.74 -4.31 -6.14
C VAL A 45 -29.20 -3.50 -4.92
N GLU A 46 -30.38 -2.89 -4.94
CA GLU A 46 -30.94 -2.18 -3.80
C GLU A 46 -31.13 -3.11 -2.59
N MET A 47 -31.67 -4.30 -2.83
CA MET A 47 -31.82 -5.31 -1.79
C MET A 47 -30.45 -5.69 -1.24
N ALA A 48 -29.55 -6.15 -2.10
CA ALA A 48 -28.25 -6.65 -1.69
C ALA A 48 -27.37 -5.57 -1.06
N VAL A 49 -27.42 -4.30 -1.48
CA VAL A 49 -26.51 -3.22 -1.04
C VAL A 49 -27.13 -2.35 0.07
N LYS A 50 -28.40 -1.96 -0.08
CA LYS A 50 -29.12 -1.05 0.83
C LYS A 50 -29.97 -1.78 1.86
N GLY A 51 -30.29 -3.06 1.64
CA GLY A 51 -31.25 -3.79 2.48
C GLY A 51 -32.66 -3.22 2.32
N MET A 52 -33.03 -2.82 1.09
CA MET A 52 -34.32 -2.21 0.79
C MET A 52 -34.82 -2.61 -0.60
N SER A 53 -36.15 -2.67 -0.79
CA SER A 53 -36.82 -2.75 -2.10
C SER A 53 -38.21 -2.13 -1.97
N ASP A 54 -38.66 -1.37 -2.97
CA ASP A 54 -40.01 -0.78 -3.02
C ASP A 54 -40.45 -0.10 -1.71
N TYR A 55 -39.53 0.67 -1.11
CA TYR A 55 -39.72 1.38 0.17
C TYR A 55 -39.86 0.49 1.43
N GLN A 56 -39.72 -0.82 1.31
CA GLN A 56 -39.63 -1.75 2.42
C GLN A 56 -38.16 -1.94 2.82
N SER A 57 -37.86 -1.77 4.11
CA SER A 57 -36.54 -2.13 4.66
C SER A 57 -36.51 -3.58 5.11
N PHE A 58 -35.37 -4.21 4.92
CA PHE A 58 -35.14 -5.61 5.25
C PHE A 58 -34.09 -5.77 6.34
N GLY A 59 -34.34 -6.82 7.12
CA GLY A 59 -33.43 -7.33 8.11
C GLY A 59 -33.02 -8.76 7.95
N ILE A 60 -31.92 -9.06 8.63
CA ILE A 60 -31.28 -10.36 8.78
C ILE A 60 -31.10 -10.62 10.27
N ASP A 61 -31.94 -11.47 10.84
CA ASP A 61 -31.65 -12.13 12.11
C ASP A 61 -30.86 -13.41 11.83
N ILE A 62 -29.54 -13.34 11.98
CA ILE A 62 -28.66 -14.50 11.78
C ILE A 62 -28.75 -15.52 12.92
N MET A 63 -29.51 -15.24 13.97
CA MET A 63 -29.74 -16.17 15.07
C MET A 63 -30.99 -17.02 14.85
N GLN A 64 -31.96 -16.55 14.06
CA GLN A 64 -33.28 -17.17 13.92
C GLN A 64 -33.26 -18.58 13.29
N ASP A 65 -32.38 -18.84 12.32
CA ASP A 65 -32.22 -20.13 11.64
C ASP A 65 -30.93 -20.87 12.03
N SER A 66 -30.28 -20.44 13.11
CA SER A 66 -29.02 -21.04 13.55
C SER A 66 -29.27 -22.40 14.23
N ASP A 67 -28.79 -23.48 13.60
CA ASP A 67 -28.85 -24.85 14.10
C ASP A 67 -27.72 -25.18 15.10
N ALA A 68 -27.24 -24.19 15.85
CA ALA A 68 -26.06 -24.32 16.74
C ALA A 68 -26.17 -25.50 17.73
N GLY A 69 -27.39 -25.94 18.09
CA GLY A 69 -27.61 -27.13 18.91
C GLY A 69 -27.10 -28.45 18.30
N GLN A 70 -26.81 -28.49 17.00
CA GLN A 70 -26.36 -29.68 16.28
C GLN A 70 -24.84 -29.87 16.21
N VAL A 71 -24.03 -28.86 16.59
CA VAL A 71 -22.56 -29.00 16.58
C VAL A 71 -22.15 -30.18 17.44
N GLN A 72 -21.44 -31.15 16.88
CA GLN A 72 -21.01 -32.36 17.59
C GLN A 72 -19.61 -32.14 18.17
N THR A 73 -19.29 -32.87 19.23
CA THR A 73 -17.96 -32.79 19.88
C THR A 73 -16.83 -33.24 18.95
N GLY A 74 -17.12 -34.13 17.99
CA GLY A 74 -16.16 -34.64 16.99
C GLY A 74 -15.72 -33.59 15.97
N ASP A 75 -16.33 -32.41 15.96
CA ASP A 75 -16.00 -31.32 15.06
C ASP A 75 -15.00 -30.31 15.66
N LEU A 76 -14.40 -30.64 16.81
CA LEU A 76 -13.39 -29.83 17.50
C LEU A 76 -11.98 -30.40 17.27
N CYS A 77 -11.12 -29.58 16.68
CA CYS A 77 -9.74 -29.97 16.39
C CYS A 77 -8.77 -28.96 16.99
N LYS A 78 -7.75 -29.45 17.69
CA LYS A 78 -6.66 -28.62 18.21
C LYS A 78 -5.42 -28.75 17.33
N ASP A 79 -4.71 -27.66 17.12
CA ASP A 79 -3.37 -27.66 16.51
C ASP A 79 -2.44 -26.60 17.13
N PHE A 80 -1.16 -26.65 16.75
CA PHE A 80 -0.16 -25.65 17.06
C PHE A 80 0.22 -24.93 15.76
N ASP A 81 -0.11 -23.65 15.64
CA ASP A 81 0.09 -22.87 14.41
C ASP A 81 1.54 -22.37 14.30
N SER A 82 2.06 -21.81 15.39
CA SER A 82 3.36 -21.17 15.39
C SER A 82 4.09 -21.25 16.72
N TYR A 83 5.41 -21.17 16.66
CA TYR A 83 6.30 -21.06 17.82
C TYR A 83 7.12 -19.79 17.72
N LEU A 84 7.17 -19.02 18.81
CA LEU A 84 7.93 -17.78 18.91
C LEU A 84 8.76 -17.83 20.18
N GLY A 85 10.08 -17.77 20.06
CA GLY A 85 10.98 -17.85 21.22
C GLY A 85 12.07 -16.79 21.17
N ILE A 86 12.47 -16.28 22.33
CA ILE A 86 13.68 -15.48 22.55
C ILE A 86 14.62 -16.27 23.44
N TYR A 87 15.87 -16.39 23.01
CA TYR A 87 16.88 -17.22 23.66
C TYR A 87 18.19 -16.49 23.88
N THR A 88 18.81 -16.74 25.03
CA THR A 88 20.15 -16.28 25.39
C THR A 88 21.27 -17.21 24.91
N HIS A 89 20.92 -18.42 24.44
CA HIS A 89 21.84 -19.45 23.96
C HIS A 89 21.38 -20.03 22.61
N ALA A 90 22.16 -20.95 22.02
CA ALA A 90 21.88 -21.55 20.72
C ALA A 90 20.59 -22.40 20.72
N PRO A 91 19.49 -21.97 20.07
CA PRO A 91 18.18 -22.60 20.29
C PRO A 91 17.87 -23.74 19.30
N TYR A 92 18.77 -24.12 18.41
CA TYR A 92 18.45 -25.01 17.29
C TYR A 92 19.59 -25.95 16.94
N MET A 93 19.25 -27.21 16.66
CA MET A 93 20.19 -28.31 16.40
C MET A 93 20.00 -28.97 15.02
N GLY A 94 18.96 -28.61 14.28
CA GLY A 94 18.66 -29.18 12.96
C GLY A 94 19.49 -28.59 11.82
N GLU A 95 19.23 -29.06 10.60
CA GLU A 95 19.81 -28.47 9.40
C GLU A 95 19.23 -27.08 9.14
N ALA A 96 20.05 -26.15 8.64
CA ALA A 96 19.64 -24.78 8.38
C ALA A 96 20.23 -24.23 7.08
N LYS A 97 19.63 -23.17 6.57
CA LYS A 97 20.15 -22.35 5.47
C LYS A 97 20.61 -21.01 6.03
N LEU A 98 21.87 -20.70 5.84
CA LEU A 98 22.52 -19.45 6.22
C LEU A 98 22.52 -18.48 5.02
N PRO A 99 21.56 -17.54 4.91
CA PRO A 99 21.63 -16.46 3.92
C PRO A 99 22.95 -15.67 3.99
N ALA A 100 23.38 -15.10 2.86
CA ALA A 100 24.19 -13.88 2.92
C ALA A 100 23.32 -12.84 3.64
N ILE A 101 23.79 -12.32 4.79
CA ILE A 101 23.02 -11.47 5.72
C ILE A 101 22.02 -10.61 4.96
N ALA A 102 20.74 -10.77 5.29
CA ALA A 102 19.65 -10.30 4.45
C ALA A 102 19.81 -8.81 4.14
N GLN A 103 20.04 -8.48 2.86
CA GLN A 103 19.89 -7.11 2.36
C GLN A 103 18.42 -6.68 2.43
N ASP A 104 17.51 -7.63 2.24
CA ASP A 104 16.07 -7.39 2.25
C ASP A 104 15.51 -7.43 3.67
N ASP A 105 14.99 -6.28 4.09
CA ASP A 105 14.18 -6.06 5.31
C ASP A 105 13.01 -7.05 5.46
N TYR A 106 12.64 -7.76 4.38
CA TYR A 106 11.52 -8.70 4.33
C TYR A 106 11.65 -9.87 5.30
N HIS A 107 12.88 -10.33 5.57
CA HIS A 107 13.10 -11.48 6.44
C HIS A 107 13.29 -11.09 7.92
N ASN A 108 13.47 -9.81 8.21
CA ASN A 108 13.66 -9.30 9.56
C ASN A 108 12.31 -9.23 10.31
N LEU A 109 12.37 -9.25 11.63
CA LEU A 109 11.19 -9.05 12.47
C LEU A 109 10.82 -7.57 12.47
N SER A 110 9.77 -7.22 11.73
CA SER A 110 9.28 -5.84 11.56
C SER A 110 7.84 -5.63 12.04
N LYS A 111 7.11 -6.71 12.34
CA LYS A 111 5.72 -6.66 12.78
C LYS A 111 5.61 -7.06 14.25
N ASP A 112 4.65 -6.44 14.94
CA ASP A 112 4.33 -6.78 16.32
C ASP A 112 3.99 -8.26 16.47
N VAL A 113 4.56 -8.88 17.51
CA VAL A 113 4.35 -10.27 17.91
C VAL A 113 3.60 -10.36 19.25
N HIS A 114 3.00 -9.26 19.71
CA HIS A 114 2.01 -9.25 20.80
C HIS A 114 2.51 -9.82 22.14
N PHE A 115 3.82 -9.85 22.36
CA PHE A 115 4.40 -10.06 23.68
C PHE A 115 5.55 -9.09 23.88
N GLU A 116 5.82 -8.78 25.14
CA GLU A 116 6.94 -7.94 25.54
C GLU A 116 8.02 -8.81 26.17
N TYR A 117 9.26 -8.37 26.06
CA TYR A 117 10.40 -9.03 26.67
C TYR A 117 11.16 -8.00 27.48
N ASN A 118 11.59 -8.40 28.67
CA ASN A 118 12.33 -7.53 29.57
C ASN A 118 13.80 -7.54 29.17
N PHE A 119 14.27 -6.47 28.55
CA PHE A 119 15.68 -6.33 28.20
C PHE A 119 16.39 -5.56 29.31
N GLU A 120 17.60 -6.00 29.65
CA GLU A 120 18.49 -5.22 30.51
C GLU A 120 19.03 -4.01 29.73
N THR A 121 18.18 -3.00 29.50
CA THR A 121 18.63 -1.69 28.99
C THR A 121 18.50 -0.62 30.09
N PRO A 122 19.29 0.46 30.02
CA PRO A 122 19.24 1.52 31.02
C PRO A 122 17.99 2.43 30.93
N GLU A 123 17.28 2.41 29.80
CA GLU A 123 16.29 3.45 29.45
C GLU A 123 14.84 3.01 29.64
N ASP A 124 14.51 1.74 29.41
CA ASP A 124 13.15 1.20 29.60
C ASP A 124 13.23 -0.34 29.68
N PRO A 125 12.69 -0.98 30.74
CA PRO A 125 12.89 -2.40 30.97
C PRO A 125 12.14 -3.30 29.99
N CYS A 126 11.09 -2.84 29.30
CA CYS A 126 10.19 -3.73 28.55
C CYS A 126 9.98 -3.29 27.10
N TYR A 127 10.38 -4.13 26.13
CA TYR A 127 10.25 -3.81 24.72
C TYR A 127 9.54 -4.88 23.91
N LYS A 128 8.85 -4.41 22.86
CA LYS A 128 8.31 -5.27 21.81
C LYS A 128 9.44 -5.73 20.89
N PRO A 129 9.62 -7.05 20.66
CA PRO A 129 10.77 -7.59 19.92
C PRO A 129 10.95 -7.00 18.51
N HIS A 130 9.86 -6.67 17.82
CA HIS A 130 9.88 -6.12 16.47
C HIS A 130 10.48 -4.72 16.34
N ARG A 131 10.64 -4.00 17.45
CA ARG A 131 11.27 -2.68 17.48
C ARG A 131 12.78 -2.75 17.65
N ILE A 132 13.30 -3.90 18.04
CA ILE A 132 14.72 -4.10 18.33
C ILE A 132 15.45 -4.34 17.01
N PRO A 133 16.57 -3.64 16.77
CA PRO A 133 17.39 -3.89 15.60
C PRO A 133 17.75 -5.37 15.48
N ASN A 134 17.41 -5.98 14.35
CA ASN A 134 17.57 -7.41 14.14
C ASN A 134 17.92 -7.76 12.70
N SER A 135 18.47 -8.96 12.51
CA SER A 135 18.76 -9.52 11.19
C SER A 135 18.38 -10.99 11.14
N CYS A 136 17.71 -11.43 10.06
CA CYS A 136 17.53 -12.85 9.77
C CYS A 136 18.89 -13.53 9.60
N LEU A 137 19.16 -14.52 10.45
CA LEU A 137 20.41 -15.28 10.49
C LEU A 137 20.26 -16.62 9.79
N LEU A 138 19.28 -17.44 10.18
CA LEU A 138 19.06 -18.78 9.64
C LEU A 138 17.63 -18.95 9.14
N ARG A 139 17.45 -19.83 8.15
CA ARG A 139 16.13 -20.33 7.70
C ARG A 139 16.11 -21.85 7.77
N PHE A 140 15.02 -22.41 8.23
CA PHE A 140 14.83 -23.86 8.33
C PHE A 140 13.35 -24.20 8.11
N GLY A 141 13.06 -25.48 7.85
CA GLY A 141 11.69 -25.94 7.59
C GLY A 141 10.92 -25.15 6.52
N VAL A 142 9.58 -25.17 6.65
CA VAL A 142 8.63 -24.53 5.73
C VAL A 142 8.17 -23.20 6.32
N ASN A 143 9.04 -22.17 6.23
CA ASN A 143 8.83 -20.80 6.75
C ASN A 143 9.30 -20.52 8.18
N SER A 144 10.23 -21.31 8.71
CA SER A 144 10.88 -21.02 9.99
C SER A 144 12.18 -20.23 9.80
N LYS A 145 12.54 -19.43 10.79
CA LYS A 145 13.77 -18.64 10.79
C LYS A 145 14.28 -18.37 12.20
N ILE A 146 15.57 -18.06 12.27
CA ILE A 146 16.23 -17.52 13.45
C ILE A 146 16.73 -16.13 13.08
N CYS A 147 16.29 -15.12 13.81
CA CYS A 147 16.83 -13.77 13.77
C CYS A 147 17.82 -13.59 14.93
N ILE A 148 18.83 -12.76 14.74
CA ILE A 148 19.66 -12.24 15.83
C ILE A 148 19.23 -10.81 16.14
N MET A 149 19.04 -10.51 17.42
CA MET A 149 18.55 -9.23 17.95
C MET A 149 19.67 -8.52 18.72
N PHE A 150 19.69 -7.18 18.64
CA PHE A 150 20.70 -6.33 19.27
C PHE A 150 20.07 -5.28 20.18
N PRO A 151 19.75 -5.62 21.45
CA PRO A 151 19.07 -4.72 22.38
C PRO A 151 19.80 -3.39 22.59
N LYS A 152 21.13 -3.37 22.58
CA LYS A 152 21.93 -2.15 22.76
C LYS A 152 21.88 -1.16 21.59
N LEU A 153 21.37 -1.56 20.43
CA LEU A 153 21.10 -0.65 19.31
C LEU A 153 19.71 0.01 19.39
N TYR A 154 18.86 -0.45 20.32
CA TYR A 154 17.56 0.16 20.55
C TYR A 154 17.70 1.46 21.32
N HIS A 155 17.03 2.51 20.84
CA HIS A 155 16.80 3.76 21.57
C HIS A 155 15.57 4.46 20.98
N ALA A 156 14.89 5.32 21.77
CA ALA A 156 13.64 5.97 21.35
C ALA A 156 13.74 6.77 20.03
N GLY A 157 14.94 7.24 19.67
CA GLY A 157 15.20 7.97 18.43
C GLY A 157 15.36 7.12 17.16
N ARG A 158 15.42 5.78 17.26
CA ARG A 158 15.68 4.91 16.09
C ARG A 158 14.35 4.65 15.41
N GLY A 159 14.18 5.16 14.18
CA GLY A 159 12.92 5.05 13.47
C GLY A 159 12.60 3.66 12.88
N ASN A 160 13.50 2.69 12.99
CA ASN A 160 13.32 1.35 12.44
C ASN A 160 14.13 0.27 13.21
N SER A 161 13.78 -0.99 13.00
CA SER A 161 14.43 -2.18 13.55
C SER A 161 15.47 -2.80 12.60
N PHE A 162 15.97 -2.03 11.63
CA PHE A 162 16.92 -2.52 10.66
C PHE A 162 18.35 -2.13 11.03
N LEU A 163 19.30 -3.00 10.70
CA LEU A 163 20.71 -2.69 10.83
C LEU A 163 21.16 -1.73 9.72
N SER A 164 22.06 -0.81 10.06
CA SER A 164 22.78 0.02 9.11
C SER A 164 23.71 -0.84 8.24
N GLU A 165 24.22 -0.29 7.14
CA GLU A 165 25.17 -1.02 6.29
C GLU A 165 26.47 -1.38 7.03
N GLU A 166 26.96 -0.47 7.86
CA GLU A 166 28.14 -0.69 8.70
C GLU A 166 27.89 -1.79 9.74
N GLU A 167 26.75 -1.73 10.44
CA GLU A 167 26.33 -2.76 11.41
C GLU A 167 26.20 -4.14 10.74
N ARG A 168 25.67 -4.20 9.51
CA ARG A 168 25.58 -5.45 8.72
C ARG A 168 26.96 -5.98 8.31
N SER A 169 27.91 -5.11 7.97
CA SER A 169 29.28 -5.51 7.63
C SER A 169 30.00 -6.15 8.83
N HIS A 170 29.85 -5.56 10.01
CA HIS A 170 30.38 -6.13 11.26
C HIS A 170 29.74 -7.49 11.58
N LEU A 171 28.40 -7.58 11.49
CA LEU A 171 27.71 -8.86 11.69
C LEU A 171 28.16 -9.91 10.66
N TYR A 172 28.40 -9.52 9.40
CA TYR A 172 28.89 -10.43 8.36
C TYR A 172 30.23 -11.05 8.70
N SER A 173 31.13 -10.25 9.25
CA SER A 173 32.46 -10.68 9.67
C SER A 173 32.34 -11.68 10.83
N ALA A 174 31.51 -11.39 11.83
CA ALA A 174 31.25 -12.29 12.96
C ALA A 174 30.62 -13.63 12.51
N VAL A 175 29.61 -13.57 11.64
CA VAL A 175 28.95 -14.77 11.07
C VAL A 175 29.94 -15.62 10.28
N THR A 176 30.81 -15.00 9.48
CA THR A 176 31.81 -15.72 8.68
C THR A 176 32.84 -16.39 9.59
N GLN A 177 33.27 -15.73 10.66
CA GLN A 177 34.19 -16.31 11.65
C GLN A 177 33.55 -17.46 12.42
N ALA A 178 32.30 -17.31 12.86
CA ALA A 178 31.54 -18.36 13.53
C ALA A 178 31.35 -19.59 12.63
N HIS A 179 30.99 -19.37 11.36
CA HIS A 179 30.81 -20.46 10.39
C HIS A 179 32.12 -21.22 10.15
N ARG A 180 33.26 -20.53 9.99
CA ARG A 180 34.57 -21.19 9.86
C ARG A 180 34.96 -22.02 11.09
N LYS A 181 34.53 -21.62 12.29
CA LYS A 181 34.78 -22.39 13.52
C LYS A 181 33.89 -23.64 13.57
N ALA A 182 32.63 -23.52 13.18
CA ALA A 182 31.65 -24.61 13.23
C ALA A 182 31.83 -25.65 12.10
N ASP A 183 32.02 -25.20 10.87
CA ASP A 183 32.21 -26.07 9.71
C ASP A 183 33.19 -25.43 8.71
N ARG A 184 34.44 -25.87 8.78
CA ARG A 184 35.50 -25.39 7.90
C ARG A 184 35.20 -25.67 6.44
N LEU A 185 34.62 -26.82 6.10
CA LEU A 185 34.47 -27.26 4.71
C LEU A 185 33.45 -26.40 3.96
N SER A 186 32.25 -26.23 4.51
CA SER A 186 31.20 -25.41 3.86
C SER A 186 31.47 -23.91 3.96
N SER A 187 32.26 -23.45 4.94
CA SER A 187 32.58 -22.02 5.09
C SER A 187 33.32 -21.40 3.91
N HIS A 188 34.01 -22.21 3.09
CA HIS A 188 34.71 -21.77 1.89
C HIS A 188 33.78 -21.27 0.78
N GLU A 189 32.49 -21.64 0.82
CA GLU A 189 31.49 -21.18 -0.15
C GLU A 189 31.06 -19.72 0.09
N ARG A 190 31.39 -19.16 1.27
CA ARG A 190 31.07 -17.78 1.64
C ARG A 190 32.19 -16.81 1.24
N PRO A 191 31.86 -15.66 0.64
CA PRO A 191 32.83 -14.58 0.42
C PRO A 191 33.48 -14.15 1.73
N ALA A 192 34.78 -13.85 1.68
CA ALA A 192 35.55 -13.52 2.89
C ALA A 192 35.21 -12.15 3.48
N THR A 193 34.70 -11.21 2.67
CA THR A 193 34.34 -9.86 3.09
C THR A 193 32.90 -9.52 2.72
N TRP A 194 32.35 -8.52 3.38
CA TRP A 194 31.02 -7.99 3.11
C TRP A 194 30.89 -7.48 1.67
N GLU A 195 31.88 -6.73 1.17
CA GLU A 195 31.88 -6.15 -0.17
C GLU A 195 31.83 -7.24 -1.25
N ALA A 196 32.57 -8.34 -1.05
CA ALA A 196 32.52 -9.48 -1.96
C ALA A 196 31.18 -10.22 -1.90
N ALA A 197 30.54 -10.26 -0.72
CA ALA A 197 29.18 -10.78 -0.58
C ALA A 197 28.14 -9.89 -1.28
N MET A 198 28.28 -8.56 -1.17
CA MET A 198 27.41 -7.59 -1.84
C MET A 198 27.60 -7.63 -3.36
N LEU A 199 28.83 -7.74 -3.85
CA LEU A 199 29.12 -7.91 -5.27
C LEU A 199 28.49 -9.18 -5.84
N ARG A 200 28.48 -10.27 -5.05
CA ARG A 200 27.82 -11.52 -5.44
C ARG A 200 26.29 -11.43 -5.38
N ALA A 201 25.76 -10.63 -4.46
CA ALA A 201 24.32 -10.42 -4.29
C ALA A 201 23.73 -9.47 -5.34
N ASP A 202 24.50 -8.51 -5.86
CA ASP A 202 24.09 -7.56 -6.90
C ASP A 202 24.06 -8.23 -8.28
N PRO A 203 22.89 -8.56 -8.84
CA PRO A 203 22.83 -9.17 -10.16
C PRO A 203 23.05 -8.09 -11.21
N VAL A 204 24.30 -7.91 -11.63
CA VAL A 204 24.67 -7.06 -12.78
C VAL A 204 23.73 -7.36 -13.96
N GLY A 205 22.77 -6.47 -14.21
CA GLY A 205 21.92 -6.49 -15.41
C GLY A 205 20.61 -7.27 -15.35
N ARG A 206 20.12 -7.77 -14.21
CA ARG A 206 18.74 -8.28 -14.08
C ARG A 206 17.89 -7.36 -13.21
N SER A 207 16.68 -7.06 -13.68
CA SER A 207 15.70 -6.22 -12.98
C SER A 207 15.70 -6.51 -11.47
N GLN A 208 15.82 -5.47 -10.65
CA GLN A 208 15.95 -5.41 -9.18
C GLN A 208 14.95 -6.23 -8.33
N LYS A 209 14.13 -7.11 -8.90
CA LYS A 209 12.97 -7.70 -8.23
C LYS A 209 13.23 -8.93 -7.37
N ARG A 210 14.48 -9.35 -7.18
CA ARG A 210 14.96 -10.25 -6.10
C ARG A 210 16.42 -10.59 -6.43
N ALA A 211 17.37 -9.98 -5.73
CA ALA A 211 18.68 -10.59 -5.61
C ALA A 211 18.43 -12.02 -5.10
N GLN A 212 18.79 -13.04 -5.88
CA GLN A 212 18.73 -14.41 -5.37
C GLN A 212 19.78 -14.48 -4.26
N VAL A 213 19.33 -14.33 -3.01
CA VAL A 213 20.21 -14.44 -1.85
C VAL A 213 20.78 -15.86 -1.87
N HIS A 214 22.06 -15.98 -2.23
CA HIS A 214 22.74 -17.26 -2.13
C HIS A 214 22.71 -17.70 -0.67
N HIS A 215 22.26 -18.93 -0.43
CA HIS A 215 22.25 -19.57 0.87
C HIS A 215 23.37 -20.60 0.92
N VAL A 216 24.05 -20.71 2.06
CA VAL A 216 24.91 -21.85 2.36
C VAL A 216 24.18 -22.78 3.30
N ASN A 217 24.19 -24.08 3.02
CA ASN A 217 23.57 -25.06 3.91
C ASN A 217 24.50 -25.29 5.11
N LEU A 218 23.95 -25.19 6.32
CA LEU A 218 24.58 -25.59 7.56
C LEU A 218 24.04 -26.97 7.94
N PRO A 219 24.88 -28.02 7.98
CA PRO A 219 24.45 -29.34 8.41
C PRO A 219 24.14 -29.36 9.91
N ALA A 220 23.23 -30.24 10.33
CA ALA A 220 22.72 -30.30 11.71
C ALA A 220 23.83 -30.34 12.77
N HIS A 221 24.86 -31.16 12.55
CA HIS A 221 26.00 -31.30 13.47
C HIS A 221 26.83 -30.01 13.66
N ALA A 222 26.73 -29.04 12.74
CA ALA A 222 27.45 -27.77 12.79
C ALA A 222 26.57 -26.59 13.23
N THR A 223 25.24 -26.68 13.06
CA THR A 223 24.32 -25.56 13.31
C THR A 223 24.37 -25.07 14.75
N HIS A 224 24.34 -25.97 15.72
CA HIS A 224 24.37 -25.59 17.14
C HIS A 224 25.67 -24.88 17.51
N GLY A 225 26.82 -25.48 17.18
CA GLY A 225 28.13 -24.88 17.43
C GLY A 225 28.32 -23.54 16.70
N PHE A 226 27.75 -23.37 15.50
CA PHE A 226 27.75 -22.10 14.79
C PHE A 226 27.07 -20.99 15.60
N LEU A 227 25.89 -21.27 16.16
CA LEU A 227 25.14 -20.30 16.97
C LEU A 227 25.90 -19.96 18.26
N GLU A 228 26.44 -20.96 18.96
CA GLU A 228 27.25 -20.73 20.17
C GLU A 228 28.49 -19.86 19.87
N PHE A 229 29.26 -20.21 18.83
CA PHE A 229 30.45 -19.44 18.45
C PHE A 229 30.10 -18.01 18.04
N LEU A 230 28.94 -17.79 17.41
CA LEU A 230 28.51 -16.45 17.01
C LEU A 230 28.23 -15.59 18.24
N LEU A 231 27.46 -16.07 19.23
CA LEU A 231 27.24 -15.32 20.47
C LEU A 231 28.54 -15.07 21.22
N GLN A 232 29.44 -16.07 21.28
CA GLN A 232 30.75 -15.90 21.90
C GLN A 232 31.55 -14.76 21.24
N ILE A 233 31.57 -14.71 19.90
CA ILE A 233 32.27 -13.66 19.15
C ILE A 233 31.62 -12.29 19.38
N LEU A 234 30.30 -12.20 19.39
CA LEU A 234 29.56 -10.95 19.56
C LEU A 234 29.58 -10.41 21.00
N ASN A 235 29.87 -11.26 21.98
CA ASN A 235 29.98 -10.89 23.39
C ASN A 235 31.44 -10.69 23.85
N ASP A 236 32.42 -10.98 22.99
CA ASP A 236 33.84 -10.80 23.32
C ASP A 236 34.17 -9.33 23.61
N GLU A 237 35.13 -9.06 24.48
CA GLU A 237 35.51 -7.68 24.86
C GLU A 237 36.02 -6.88 23.66
N GLY A 238 36.66 -7.55 22.69
CA GLY A 238 37.16 -6.97 21.46
C GLY A 238 36.10 -6.76 20.36
N SER A 239 34.85 -7.17 20.59
CA SER A 239 33.73 -6.93 19.67
C SER A 239 33.12 -5.54 19.87
N GLU A 240 32.30 -5.14 18.90
CA GLU A 240 31.60 -3.86 18.96
C GLU A 240 30.69 -3.78 20.20
N PRO A 241 30.71 -2.70 21.00
CA PRO A 241 29.96 -2.62 22.25
C PRO A 241 28.45 -2.88 22.10
N TRP A 242 27.88 -2.56 20.94
CA TRP A 242 26.46 -2.74 20.62
C TRP A 242 26.07 -4.19 20.33
N THR A 243 27.03 -5.09 20.02
CA THR A 243 26.73 -6.50 19.77
C THR A 243 26.57 -7.32 21.05
N ARG A 244 27.03 -6.77 22.18
CA ARG A 244 26.97 -7.45 23.48
C ARG A 244 25.52 -7.64 23.94
N ASN A 245 25.25 -8.78 24.57
CA ASN A 245 23.92 -9.26 24.95
C ASN A 245 23.01 -9.45 23.72
N ALA A 246 23.58 -9.84 22.57
CA ALA A 246 22.79 -10.28 21.45
C ALA A 246 21.96 -11.52 21.82
N LEU A 247 20.75 -11.60 21.28
CA LEU A 247 19.78 -12.65 21.58
C LEU A 247 19.31 -13.30 20.28
N TYR A 248 18.88 -14.55 20.36
CA TYR A 248 18.21 -15.22 19.26
C TYR A 248 16.70 -15.07 19.37
N TYR A 249 16.05 -14.74 18.27
CA TYR A 249 14.62 -14.86 18.10
C TYR A 249 14.32 -15.98 17.13
N VAL A 250 13.58 -16.98 17.58
CA VAL A 250 13.14 -18.12 16.78
C VAL A 250 11.69 -17.92 16.40
N GLU A 251 11.38 -18.10 15.12
CA GLU A 251 10.02 -18.12 14.62
C GLU A 251 9.82 -19.37 13.77
N CYS A 252 8.88 -20.21 14.17
CA CYS A 252 8.43 -21.35 13.38
C CYS A 252 7.01 -21.12 12.92
N ARG A 253 6.78 -21.22 11.61
CA ARG A 253 5.48 -21.00 10.96
C ARG A 253 5.26 -22.08 9.90
N GLY A 254 4.02 -22.16 9.41
CA GLY A 254 3.68 -23.07 8.31
C GLY A 254 3.51 -24.53 8.76
N LEU A 255 3.14 -24.71 10.03
CA LEU A 255 3.01 -26.02 10.68
C LEU A 255 1.54 -26.43 10.86
N LYS A 256 0.62 -25.61 10.31
CA LYS A 256 -0.81 -25.93 10.20
C LYS A 256 -1.02 -27.33 9.65
N GLU A 257 -2.05 -28.00 10.15
CA GLU A 257 -2.51 -29.33 9.71
C GLU A 257 -1.60 -30.52 10.03
N LEU A 258 -0.29 -30.32 10.28
CA LEU A 258 0.65 -31.42 10.56
C LEU A 258 0.39 -32.13 11.91
N LYS A 259 -0.24 -31.43 12.85
CA LYS A 259 -0.42 -31.87 14.24
C LYS A 259 -1.88 -31.76 14.71
N ARG A 260 -2.83 -31.88 13.78
CA ARG A 260 -4.26 -31.91 14.10
C ARG A 260 -4.58 -33.12 14.98
N HIS A 261 -5.27 -32.87 16.08
CA HIS A 261 -5.74 -33.92 16.98
C HIS A 261 -7.13 -33.58 17.51
N SER A 262 -7.96 -34.61 17.64
CA SER A 262 -9.35 -34.48 18.11
C SER A 262 -9.38 -34.25 19.61
N LEU A 263 -10.28 -33.38 20.09
CA LEU A 263 -10.54 -33.22 21.53
C LEU A 263 -11.18 -34.47 22.18
N GLU A 264 -11.70 -35.42 21.39
CA GLU A 264 -12.44 -36.58 21.91
C GLU A 264 -11.55 -37.75 22.33
N ASP A 265 -10.27 -37.73 21.97
CA ASP A 265 -9.35 -38.81 22.32
C ASP A 265 -9.16 -38.81 23.85
N GLY A 266 -9.63 -39.84 24.55
CA GLY A 266 -9.57 -39.94 26.03
C GLY A 266 -8.17 -39.90 26.65
N ASN A 267 -7.12 -39.74 25.83
CA ASN A 267 -5.72 -39.50 26.21
C ASN A 267 -5.21 -38.11 25.76
N PHE A 268 -6.12 -37.16 25.54
CA PHE A 268 -5.89 -35.88 24.87
C PHE A 268 -4.66 -35.11 25.38
N LEU A 269 -4.53 -34.96 26.70
CA LEU A 269 -3.42 -34.23 27.33
C LEU A 269 -2.07 -34.81 26.94
N ASN A 270 -1.92 -36.13 27.08
CA ASN A 270 -0.69 -36.83 26.73
C ASN A 270 -0.42 -36.72 25.22
N THR A 271 -1.46 -36.73 24.38
CA THR A 271 -1.31 -36.52 22.94
C THR A 271 -0.83 -35.10 22.61
N SER A 272 -1.41 -34.06 23.21
CA SER A 272 -1.00 -32.67 22.96
C SER A 272 0.44 -32.40 23.40
N GLU A 273 0.86 -32.92 24.56
CA GLU A 273 2.25 -32.79 25.05
C GLU A 273 3.24 -33.47 24.11
N VAL A 274 2.97 -34.73 23.74
CA VAL A 274 3.83 -35.48 22.80
C VAL A 274 3.90 -34.77 21.45
N LEU A 275 2.78 -34.29 20.93
CA LEU A 275 2.77 -33.55 19.65
C LEU A 275 3.53 -32.23 19.73
N LEU A 276 3.51 -31.55 20.88
CA LEU A 276 4.28 -30.32 21.12
C LEU A 276 5.78 -30.61 21.23
N GLU A 277 6.18 -31.68 21.90
CA GLU A 277 7.58 -32.13 21.98
C GLU A 277 8.09 -32.55 20.60
N GLU A 278 7.32 -33.34 19.85
CA GLU A 278 7.66 -33.68 18.46
C GLU A 278 7.74 -32.44 17.57
N PHE A 279 6.88 -31.44 17.81
CA PHE A 279 6.87 -30.16 17.10
C PHE A 279 8.15 -29.36 17.35
N LEU A 280 8.72 -29.44 18.55
CA LEU A 280 9.96 -28.76 18.92
C LEU A 280 11.21 -29.64 18.87
N GLY A 281 11.16 -30.87 18.35
CA GLY A 281 12.26 -31.84 18.52
C GLY A 281 13.66 -31.36 18.07
N GLU A 282 13.75 -30.36 17.18
CA GLU A 282 15.01 -29.75 16.73
C GLU A 282 15.35 -28.42 17.41
N ILE A 283 14.44 -27.88 18.22
CA ILE A 283 14.52 -26.62 18.94
C ILE A 283 14.76 -26.92 20.42
N ALA A 284 15.76 -26.27 21.02
CA ALA A 284 15.98 -26.40 22.45
C ALA A 284 14.76 -25.88 23.22
N PRO A 285 14.22 -26.64 24.18
CA PRO A 285 13.10 -26.18 24.99
C PRO A 285 13.53 -24.97 25.83
N PRO A 286 12.66 -23.95 25.98
CA PRO A 286 12.98 -22.67 26.63
C PRO A 286 13.23 -22.76 28.13
N ILE A 287 13.03 -23.94 28.75
CA ILE A 287 13.16 -24.14 30.21
C ILE A 287 14.63 -24.35 30.63
N ALA A 288 15.59 -24.18 29.72
CA ALA A 288 16.98 -24.46 30.03
C ALA A 288 17.64 -23.37 30.89
N GLU A 289 17.28 -22.07 30.70
CA GLU A 289 18.06 -20.96 31.29
C GLU A 289 17.21 -19.74 31.70
N LEU A 290 17.75 -18.93 32.63
CA LEU A 290 17.15 -17.68 33.09
C LEU A 290 17.19 -16.62 31.97
N GLY A 291 16.04 -16.14 31.54
CA GLY A 291 15.93 -15.09 30.51
C GLY A 291 15.33 -15.58 29.19
N ASP A 292 15.12 -16.88 29.01
CA ASP A 292 14.40 -17.39 27.84
C ASP A 292 12.89 -17.19 27.97
N VAL A 293 12.25 -16.85 26.86
CA VAL A 293 10.80 -16.70 26.81
C VAL A 293 10.29 -17.30 25.51
N ALA A 294 9.26 -18.13 25.60
CA ALA A 294 8.64 -18.74 24.43
C ALA A 294 7.13 -18.76 24.52
N TYR A 295 6.51 -18.55 23.38
CA TYR A 295 5.08 -18.56 23.17
C TYR A 295 4.73 -19.51 22.02
N VAL A 296 3.57 -20.14 22.14
CA VAL A 296 2.99 -20.99 21.11
C VAL A 296 1.63 -20.40 20.73
N ASP A 297 1.38 -20.22 19.45
CA ASP A 297 0.03 -20.00 18.94
C ASP A 297 -0.66 -21.36 18.89
N THR A 298 -1.51 -21.61 19.88
CA THR A 298 -2.35 -22.80 19.91
C THR A 298 -3.69 -22.45 19.31
N ALA A 299 -4.25 -23.30 18.44
CA ALA A 299 -5.56 -23.03 17.86
C ALA A 299 -6.56 -24.15 18.13
N LEU A 300 -7.82 -23.72 18.15
CA LEU A 300 -9.00 -24.56 18.18
C LEU A 300 -9.81 -24.27 16.91
N GLU A 301 -10.00 -25.29 16.08
CA GLU A 301 -10.90 -25.27 14.93
C GLU A 301 -12.25 -25.87 15.33
N ILE A 302 -13.33 -25.18 14.97
CA ILE A 302 -14.71 -25.55 15.21
C ILE A 302 -15.39 -25.65 13.85
N GLY A 303 -15.57 -26.87 13.37
CA GLY A 303 -16.19 -27.16 12.08
C GLY A 303 -17.56 -27.81 12.22
N GLN A 304 -18.19 -28.07 11.08
CA GLN A 304 -19.24 -29.07 10.91
C GLN A 304 -19.41 -29.31 9.40
N HIS A 305 -19.62 -30.56 9.01
CA HIS A 305 -19.76 -30.92 7.59
C HIS A 305 -20.99 -30.26 6.93
N GLN A 306 -20.79 -29.72 5.73
CA GLN A 306 -21.76 -28.95 4.93
C GLN A 306 -22.30 -27.69 5.61
N ALA A 307 -21.52 -27.14 6.54
CA ALA A 307 -21.96 -26.06 7.39
C ALA A 307 -21.00 -24.87 7.39
N ALA A 308 -21.53 -23.74 7.82
CA ALA A 308 -20.80 -22.54 8.16
C ALA A 308 -20.96 -22.26 9.65
N VAL A 309 -19.89 -22.46 10.40
CA VAL A 309 -19.78 -22.14 11.81
C VAL A 309 -19.24 -20.73 11.94
N LEU A 310 -20.07 -19.82 12.46
CA LEU A 310 -19.73 -18.40 12.59
C LEU A 310 -19.67 -18.00 14.07
N PRO A 311 -18.68 -17.21 14.52
CA PRO A 311 -18.60 -16.81 15.92
C PRO A 311 -19.68 -15.77 16.27
N ARG A 312 -20.32 -15.94 17.42
CA ARG A 312 -21.36 -15.03 17.92
C ARG A 312 -20.73 -13.87 18.65
N THR A 313 -21.00 -12.66 18.15
CA THR A 313 -20.49 -11.42 18.73
C THR A 313 -20.87 -11.27 20.20
N SER A 314 -22.13 -11.56 20.53
CA SER A 314 -22.66 -11.42 21.90
C SER A 314 -22.02 -12.39 22.90
N GLN A 315 -21.22 -13.35 22.43
CA GLN A 315 -20.64 -14.43 23.22
C GLN A 315 -19.12 -14.37 23.26
N HIS A 316 -18.49 -13.34 22.70
CA HIS A 316 -17.03 -13.15 22.78
C HIS A 316 -16.55 -13.17 24.23
N ALA A 317 -17.21 -12.42 25.13
CA ALA A 317 -16.86 -12.40 26.55
C ALA A 317 -16.94 -13.79 27.19
N ALA A 318 -18.02 -14.53 26.93
CA ALA A 318 -18.19 -15.89 27.45
C ALA A 318 -17.12 -16.85 26.90
N PHE A 319 -16.77 -16.73 25.62
CA PHE A 319 -15.68 -17.48 24.99
C PHE A 319 -14.35 -17.17 25.70
N ILE A 320 -14.01 -15.87 25.85
CA ILE A 320 -12.76 -15.42 26.48
C ILE A 320 -12.68 -15.90 27.93
N SER A 321 -13.79 -15.80 28.68
CA SER A 321 -13.88 -16.32 30.05
C SER A 321 -13.57 -17.82 30.10
N ALA A 322 -14.15 -18.61 29.18
CA ALA A 322 -13.93 -20.04 29.10
C ALA A 322 -12.49 -20.42 28.69
N VAL A 323 -11.89 -19.68 27.75
CA VAL A 323 -10.52 -19.93 27.27
C VAL A 323 -9.48 -19.53 28.30
N LEU A 324 -9.66 -18.39 28.97
CA LEU A 324 -8.67 -17.85 29.89
C LEU A 324 -8.89 -18.27 31.35
N GLY A 325 -10.01 -18.91 31.66
CA GLY A 325 -10.37 -19.24 33.04
C GLY A 325 -10.56 -18.01 33.93
N ILE A 326 -11.01 -16.88 33.36
CA ILE A 326 -11.23 -15.63 34.10
C ILE A 326 -12.71 -15.42 34.43
N PRO A 327 -13.05 -14.68 35.50
CA PRO A 327 -14.43 -14.30 35.79
C PRO A 327 -15.10 -13.59 34.62
N GLN A 328 -16.38 -13.91 34.37
CA GLN A 328 -17.17 -13.34 33.27
C GLN A 328 -17.12 -11.80 33.24
N GLN A 329 -17.19 -11.15 34.40
CA GLN A 329 -17.13 -9.68 34.52
C GLN A 329 -15.84 -9.08 33.94
N ILE A 330 -14.70 -9.77 34.11
CA ILE A 330 -13.41 -9.32 33.54
C ILE A 330 -13.44 -9.55 32.03
N ALA A 331 -13.94 -10.72 31.59
CA ALA A 331 -14.07 -11.01 30.17
C ALA A 331 -15.02 -10.04 29.44
N ASP A 332 -16.10 -9.60 30.10
CA ASP A 332 -17.00 -8.57 29.59
C ASP A 332 -16.24 -7.26 29.36
N ALA A 333 -15.45 -6.82 30.36
CA ALA A 333 -14.62 -5.62 30.24
C ALA A 333 -13.60 -5.72 29.08
N LEU A 334 -12.99 -6.89 28.89
CA LEU A 334 -12.03 -7.16 27.82
C LEU A 334 -12.67 -7.27 26.44
N ALA A 335 -13.91 -7.76 26.36
CA ALA A 335 -14.69 -7.85 25.13
C ALA A 335 -15.48 -6.56 24.84
N THR A 336 -15.07 -5.44 25.44
CA THR A 336 -15.63 -4.13 25.14
C THR A 336 -14.74 -3.36 24.18
N HIS A 337 -15.40 -2.49 23.43
CA HIS A 337 -14.78 -1.53 22.55
C HIS A 337 -13.92 -0.47 23.29
N ASP A 338 -14.21 -0.21 24.56
CA ASP A 338 -13.41 0.69 25.39
C ASP A 338 -12.03 0.09 25.74
N PHE A 339 -11.91 -1.23 25.67
CA PHE A 339 -10.63 -1.91 25.81
C PHE A 339 -9.83 -1.76 24.51
N LYS A 340 -8.76 -0.95 24.55
CA LYS A 340 -7.87 -0.69 23.40
C LYS A 340 -7.28 -1.95 22.76
N GLY A 341 -7.19 -3.05 23.51
CA GLY A 341 -6.69 -4.32 23.00
C GLY A 341 -7.72 -5.13 22.21
N TYR A 342 -9.02 -4.81 22.30
CA TYR A 342 -10.11 -5.54 21.66
C TYR A 342 -10.45 -4.96 20.29
N LEU A 343 -10.59 -5.87 19.33
CA LEU A 343 -10.82 -5.54 17.94
C LEU A 343 -11.87 -6.46 17.34
N ARG A 344 -13.07 -5.96 17.07
CA ARG A 344 -14.16 -6.77 16.50
C ARG A 344 -14.07 -6.86 14.98
N GLN A 345 -14.28 -8.04 14.40
CA GLN A 345 -14.15 -8.26 12.96
C GLN A 345 -15.47 -8.84 12.40
N PRO A 346 -16.45 -8.00 12.00
CA PRO A 346 -17.73 -8.45 11.45
C PRO A 346 -17.55 -9.42 10.28
N PHE A 347 -18.26 -10.54 10.32
CA PHE A 347 -18.21 -11.54 9.26
C PHE A 347 -19.07 -11.07 8.09
N ALA A 348 -18.46 -10.81 6.93
CA ALA A 348 -19.14 -10.39 5.72
C ALA A 348 -20.17 -9.25 5.90
N LEU A 349 -19.89 -8.30 6.81
CA LEU A 349 -20.77 -7.18 7.18
C LEU A 349 -22.03 -7.55 7.98
N LEU A 350 -22.11 -8.79 8.47
CA LEU A 350 -23.12 -9.22 9.44
C LEU A 350 -22.69 -8.76 10.83
N GLY A 351 -23.58 -8.05 11.53
CA GLY A 351 -23.27 -7.50 12.84
C GLY A 351 -23.16 -8.59 13.89
N GLU A 352 -24.13 -9.48 13.95
CA GLU A 352 -24.24 -10.40 15.08
C GLU A 352 -23.28 -11.60 14.99
N ALA A 353 -22.75 -11.87 13.79
CA ALA A 353 -21.65 -12.80 13.57
C ALA A 353 -20.33 -12.03 13.35
N SER A 354 -19.37 -12.18 14.26
CA SER A 354 -18.07 -11.52 14.11
C SER A 354 -16.97 -12.33 14.75
N GLY A 355 -15.76 -12.20 14.22
CA GLY A 355 -14.55 -12.57 14.93
C GLY A 355 -14.07 -11.45 15.85
N CYS A 356 -12.95 -11.66 16.53
CA CYS A 356 -12.27 -10.60 17.26
C CYS A 356 -10.76 -10.85 17.41
N ARG A 357 -9.99 -9.81 17.72
CA ARG A 357 -8.61 -9.89 18.22
C ARG A 357 -8.54 -9.23 19.57
N ILE A 358 -7.75 -9.80 20.47
CA ILE A 358 -7.53 -9.26 21.80
C ILE A 358 -6.06 -9.38 22.13
N SER A 359 -5.42 -8.25 22.46
CA SER A 359 -4.02 -8.22 22.89
C SER A 359 -3.90 -7.84 24.37
N TYR A 360 -3.09 -8.59 25.11
CA TYR A 360 -2.79 -8.39 26.53
C TYR A 360 -1.28 -8.27 26.70
N PRO A 361 -0.74 -7.08 27.01
CA PRO A 361 0.70 -6.92 27.18
C PRO A 361 1.29 -7.81 28.29
N ASP A 362 0.59 -7.92 29.42
CA ASP A 362 1.09 -8.60 30.64
C ASP A 362 0.64 -10.06 30.78
N GLY A 363 0.00 -10.61 29.73
CA GLY A 363 -0.71 -11.89 29.82
C GLY A 363 -1.98 -11.79 30.69
N THR A 364 -2.95 -12.67 30.48
CA THR A 364 -4.19 -12.67 31.28
C THR A 364 -4.72 -14.08 31.51
N GLY A 365 -5.30 -14.30 32.70
CA GLY A 365 -5.96 -15.54 33.08
C GLY A 365 -5.02 -16.68 33.47
N ALA A 366 -5.59 -17.87 33.62
CA ALA A 366 -4.89 -19.07 34.07
C ALA A 366 -3.75 -19.48 33.13
N HIS A 367 -3.92 -19.25 31.82
CA HIS A 367 -2.94 -19.61 30.80
C HIS A 367 -2.04 -18.44 30.36
N GLN A 368 -2.14 -17.29 31.05
CA GLN A 368 -1.34 -16.09 30.75
C GLN A 368 -1.32 -15.71 29.27
N ALA A 369 -2.46 -15.86 28.58
CA ALA A 369 -2.50 -15.59 27.14
C ALA A 369 -2.23 -14.11 26.87
N VAL A 370 -1.37 -13.82 25.89
CA VAL A 370 -1.00 -12.46 25.50
C VAL A 370 -1.72 -12.00 24.23
N PHE A 371 -2.30 -12.94 23.50
CA PHE A 371 -3.08 -12.65 22.30
C PHE A 371 -4.16 -13.71 22.10
N ILE A 372 -5.37 -13.29 21.71
CA ILE A 372 -6.44 -14.17 21.23
C ILE A 372 -6.96 -13.64 19.91
N GLN A 373 -7.19 -14.52 18.95
CA GLN A 373 -7.85 -14.19 17.69
C GLN A 373 -8.93 -15.21 17.35
N ILE A 374 -10.15 -14.74 17.16
CA ILE A 374 -11.30 -15.51 16.69
C ILE A 374 -11.59 -15.06 15.26
N TYR A 375 -11.62 -15.98 14.31
CA TYR A 375 -11.86 -15.69 12.89
C TYR A 375 -12.40 -16.92 12.14
N THR A 376 -12.77 -16.75 10.87
CA THR A 376 -13.31 -17.82 10.02
C THR A 376 -12.32 -18.25 8.94
N SER A 377 -12.40 -19.51 8.47
CA SER A 377 -11.49 -20.10 7.49
C SER A 377 -11.66 -19.57 6.06
N ASP A 378 -12.80 -18.94 5.75
CA ASP A 378 -13.17 -18.42 4.42
C ASP A 378 -12.18 -17.38 3.87
N LYS A 379 -11.41 -16.73 4.74
CA LYS A 379 -10.29 -15.83 4.37
C LYS A 379 -9.23 -16.52 3.52
N ALA A 380 -9.04 -17.84 3.66
CA ALA A 380 -8.00 -18.58 2.95
C ALA A 380 -8.23 -18.66 1.44
N LEU A 381 -9.48 -18.59 0.97
CA LEU A 381 -9.83 -18.78 -0.44
C LEU A 381 -9.29 -17.68 -1.36
N VAL A 382 -9.18 -16.47 -0.83
CA VAL A 382 -8.65 -15.30 -1.56
C VAL A 382 -7.23 -14.97 -1.11
N ALA A 383 -6.59 -15.87 -0.36
CA ALA A 383 -5.25 -15.67 0.13
C ALA A 383 -4.21 -15.96 -0.95
N HIS A 384 -3.24 -15.07 -1.13
CA HIS A 384 -2.11 -15.30 -2.03
C HIS A 384 -0.83 -15.43 -1.19
N PRO A 385 -0.23 -16.63 -1.10
CA PRO A 385 0.91 -16.88 -0.19
C PRO A 385 2.12 -15.97 -0.41
N SER A 386 2.27 -15.40 -1.61
CA SER A 386 3.39 -14.52 -1.94
C SER A 386 3.09 -13.01 -1.88
N SER A 387 1.85 -12.59 -1.61
CA SER A 387 1.54 -11.16 -1.43
C SER A 387 1.84 -10.71 0.00
N LYS A 388 2.40 -9.51 0.15
CA LYS A 388 2.72 -8.91 1.47
C LYS A 388 1.50 -8.78 2.40
N LYS A 389 0.30 -8.74 1.81
CA LYS A 389 -0.99 -8.85 2.50
C LYS A 389 -1.50 -10.26 2.20
N ASN A 390 -1.86 -11.03 3.24
CA ASN A 390 -2.19 -12.44 3.07
C ASN A 390 -3.43 -12.67 2.18
N ALA A 391 -4.34 -11.69 2.07
CA ALA A 391 -5.47 -11.72 1.14
C ALA A 391 -5.28 -10.74 -0.03
N ILE A 392 -5.79 -11.11 -1.20
CA ILE A 392 -5.90 -10.20 -2.34
C ILE A 392 -7.03 -9.20 -2.04
N TYR A 393 -6.70 -7.91 -2.06
CA TYR A 393 -7.66 -6.83 -1.80
C TYR A 393 -7.89 -6.02 -3.07
N LEU A 394 -9.15 -5.63 -3.31
CA LEU A 394 -9.47 -4.65 -4.33
C LEU A 394 -9.04 -3.27 -3.82
N LYS A 395 -8.17 -2.58 -4.57
CA LYS A 395 -7.78 -1.20 -4.28
C LYS A 395 -8.65 -0.22 -5.06
N PRO A 396 -8.91 0.98 -4.53
CA PRO A 396 -9.55 2.07 -5.27
C PRO A 396 -8.91 2.36 -6.62
N SER A 397 -7.58 2.32 -6.68
CA SER A 397 -6.82 2.54 -7.93
C SER A 397 -7.12 1.51 -9.01
N HIS A 398 -7.50 0.28 -8.64
CA HIS A 398 -7.92 -0.75 -9.59
C HIS A 398 -9.27 -0.45 -10.24
N VAL A 399 -10.07 0.47 -9.69
CA VAL A 399 -11.37 0.85 -10.27
C VAL A 399 -11.32 2.26 -10.85
N LEU A 400 -10.76 3.21 -10.11
CA LEU A 400 -10.77 4.63 -10.47
C LEU A 400 -9.72 5.01 -11.53
N PHE A 401 -8.57 4.32 -11.58
CA PHE A 401 -7.41 4.75 -12.37
C PHE A 401 -6.98 3.78 -13.47
N GLN A 402 -7.81 2.78 -13.79
CA GLN A 402 -7.46 1.88 -14.89
C GLN A 402 -7.49 2.61 -16.24
N GLU A 403 -6.33 2.66 -16.89
CA GLU A 403 -6.17 3.19 -18.23
C GLU A 403 -6.54 2.11 -19.26
N GLY A 404 -7.75 2.18 -19.81
CA GLY A 404 -8.21 1.26 -20.86
C GLY A 404 -9.73 1.24 -21.01
N GLU A 405 -10.21 0.80 -22.18
CA GLU A 405 -11.64 0.56 -22.43
C GLU A 405 -12.16 -0.75 -21.80
N THR A 406 -11.27 -1.52 -21.19
CA THR A 406 -11.45 -2.96 -20.90
C THR A 406 -12.59 -3.29 -19.94
N TYR A 407 -13.10 -2.34 -19.15
CA TYR A 407 -14.11 -2.59 -18.11
C TYR A 407 -15.26 -1.59 -18.07
N ARG A 408 -15.52 -0.86 -19.16
CA ARG A 408 -16.64 0.09 -19.17
C ARG A 408 -17.96 -0.64 -19.04
N GLY A 409 -18.68 -0.40 -17.93
CA GLY A 409 -19.96 -1.04 -17.65
C GLY A 409 -19.87 -2.53 -17.32
N ALA A 410 -18.68 -3.06 -17.10
CA ALA A 410 -18.48 -4.45 -16.70
C ALA A 410 -18.06 -4.54 -15.23
N ILE A 411 -18.53 -5.59 -14.54
CA ILE A 411 -18.06 -5.93 -13.19
C ILE A 411 -16.53 -6.15 -13.23
N PRO A 412 -15.75 -5.57 -12.30
CA PRO A 412 -14.31 -5.81 -12.24
C PRO A 412 -13.98 -7.31 -12.20
N PRO A 413 -13.03 -7.82 -13.02
CA PRO A 413 -12.74 -9.26 -13.09
C PRO A 413 -12.39 -9.89 -11.75
N PHE A 414 -11.74 -9.14 -10.86
CA PHE A 414 -11.44 -9.62 -9.51
C PHE A 414 -12.71 -9.99 -8.73
N ILE A 415 -13.77 -9.19 -8.85
CA ILE A 415 -15.06 -9.49 -8.21
C ILE A 415 -15.71 -10.70 -8.88
N GLN A 416 -15.61 -10.83 -10.20
CA GLN A 416 -16.11 -12.01 -10.92
C GLN A 416 -15.41 -13.29 -10.43
N TYR A 417 -14.09 -13.27 -10.26
CA TYR A 417 -13.34 -14.41 -9.70
C TYR A 417 -13.75 -14.71 -8.25
N ALA A 418 -13.98 -13.69 -7.43
CA ALA A 418 -14.49 -13.90 -6.08
C ALA A 418 -15.89 -14.53 -6.08
N CYS A 419 -16.81 -14.04 -6.92
CA CYS A 419 -18.14 -14.63 -7.08
C CYS A 419 -18.05 -16.08 -7.58
N GLN A 420 -17.22 -16.37 -8.57
CA GLN A 420 -16.99 -17.73 -9.04
C GLN A 420 -16.50 -18.63 -7.91
N ALA A 421 -15.49 -18.19 -7.14
CA ALA A 421 -14.99 -18.93 -6.01
C ALA A 421 -16.10 -19.17 -4.96
N PHE A 422 -16.95 -18.19 -4.65
CA PHE A 422 -18.06 -18.38 -3.72
C PHE A 422 -19.09 -19.39 -4.21
N ALA A 423 -19.41 -19.38 -5.51
CA ALA A 423 -20.32 -20.34 -6.10
C ALA A 423 -19.75 -21.77 -6.05
N GLU A 424 -18.49 -21.95 -6.45
CA GLU A 424 -17.81 -23.26 -6.45
C GLU A 424 -17.64 -23.83 -5.04
N ASN A 425 -17.33 -22.97 -4.05
CA ASN A 425 -17.13 -23.40 -2.67
C ASN A 425 -18.44 -23.63 -1.90
N SER A 426 -19.58 -23.19 -2.44
CA SER A 426 -20.87 -23.30 -1.76
C SER A 426 -21.28 -24.75 -1.44
N THR A 427 -20.81 -25.72 -2.24
CA THR A 427 -21.09 -27.16 -2.06
C THR A 427 -19.89 -27.95 -1.55
N GLU A 428 -18.67 -27.45 -1.77
CA GLU A 428 -17.44 -28.20 -1.53
C GLU A 428 -16.73 -27.83 -0.23
N MET A 429 -16.96 -26.62 0.31
CA MET A 429 -16.18 -26.10 1.43
C MET A 429 -17.07 -25.62 2.57
N ASP A 430 -16.73 -26.11 3.76
CA ASP A 430 -17.26 -25.64 5.03
C ASP A 430 -16.59 -24.32 5.45
N ILE A 431 -17.32 -23.51 6.22
CA ILE A 431 -16.73 -22.34 6.90
C ILE A 431 -16.53 -22.71 8.36
N ILE A 432 -15.28 -22.71 8.80
CA ILE A 432 -14.87 -23.15 10.13
C ILE A 432 -14.55 -21.90 10.95
N THR A 433 -14.99 -21.88 12.21
CA THR A 433 -14.51 -20.88 13.18
C THR A 433 -13.20 -21.36 13.78
N ARG A 434 -12.16 -20.54 13.73
CA ARG A 434 -10.85 -20.81 14.32
C ARG A 434 -10.56 -19.80 15.43
N VAL A 435 -10.12 -20.32 16.58
CA VAL A 435 -9.71 -19.53 17.74
C VAL A 435 -8.25 -19.82 18.03
N GLU A 436 -7.41 -18.80 17.90
CA GLU A 436 -5.98 -18.85 18.20
C GLU A 436 -5.71 -18.14 19.51
N ALA A 437 -4.94 -18.78 20.39
CA ALA A 437 -4.45 -18.21 21.64
C ALA A 437 -2.93 -18.30 21.67
N ARG A 438 -2.27 -17.15 21.83
CA ARG A 438 -0.83 -17.08 22.09
C ARG A 438 -0.61 -17.20 23.59
N VAL A 439 -0.08 -18.33 24.00
CA VAL A 439 0.17 -18.65 25.41
C VAL A 439 1.65 -18.99 25.61
N PRO A 440 2.19 -18.84 26.83
CA PRO A 440 3.52 -19.34 27.14
C PRO A 440 3.64 -20.82 26.77
N TYR A 441 4.83 -21.25 26.36
CA TYR A 441 5.10 -22.63 25.93
C TYR A 441 4.55 -23.68 26.91
N MET A 442 4.71 -23.45 28.22
CA MET A 442 4.25 -24.35 29.29
C MET A 442 2.72 -24.56 29.32
N GLU A 443 1.97 -23.60 28.79
CA GLU A 443 0.50 -23.57 28.79
C GLU A 443 -0.10 -24.05 27.47
N ALA A 444 0.72 -24.22 26.42
CA ALA A 444 0.26 -24.56 25.06
C ALA A 444 -0.51 -25.90 25.00
N ALA A 445 -0.03 -26.92 25.71
CA ALA A 445 -0.73 -28.20 25.81
C ALA A 445 -2.06 -28.08 26.59
N GLN A 446 -2.18 -27.08 27.48
CA GLN A 446 -3.30 -26.95 28.42
C GLN A 446 -4.43 -26.05 27.90
N VAL A 447 -4.10 -25.04 27.09
CA VAL A 447 -5.11 -24.10 26.58
C VAL A 447 -6.15 -24.83 25.74
N PHE A 448 -7.42 -24.43 25.90
CA PHE A 448 -8.64 -25.02 25.37
C PHE A 448 -9.15 -26.32 26.00
N ASN A 449 -8.46 -26.93 26.97
CA ASN A 449 -8.91 -28.21 27.55
C ASN A 449 -10.24 -28.13 28.31
N GLY A 450 -10.64 -26.94 28.76
CA GLY A 450 -11.94 -26.68 29.37
C GLY A 450 -13.08 -26.45 28.36
N ILE A 451 -12.79 -26.37 27.06
CA ILE A 451 -13.78 -26.10 26.03
C ILE A 451 -14.43 -27.42 25.60
N THR A 452 -15.72 -27.54 25.89
CA THR A 452 -16.54 -28.68 25.47
C THR A 452 -17.40 -28.32 24.27
N GLY A 453 -17.87 -29.32 23.52
CA GLY A 453 -18.86 -29.11 22.47
C GLY A 453 -20.09 -28.36 22.98
N GLN A 454 -20.55 -28.63 24.22
CA GLN A 454 -21.69 -27.92 24.81
C GLN A 454 -21.41 -26.43 25.02
N SER A 455 -20.20 -26.06 25.46
CA SER A 455 -19.80 -24.66 25.59
C SER A 455 -19.75 -23.98 24.22
N VAL A 456 -19.16 -24.65 23.22
CA VAL A 456 -19.02 -24.13 21.86
C VAL A 456 -20.37 -23.80 21.22
N ARG A 457 -21.40 -24.62 21.42
CA ARG A 457 -22.77 -24.34 20.93
C ARG A 457 -23.33 -23.00 21.39
N SER A 458 -22.90 -22.52 22.55
CA SER A 458 -23.33 -21.20 23.03
C SER A 458 -22.58 -20.07 22.31
N PHE A 459 -21.36 -20.31 21.82
CA PHE A 459 -20.45 -19.32 21.28
C PHE A 459 -20.53 -19.10 19.77
N VAL A 460 -21.09 -20.03 19.01
CA VAL A 460 -21.15 -19.98 17.54
C VAL A 460 -22.60 -20.09 17.03
N THR A 461 -22.87 -19.56 15.84
CA THR A 461 -24.04 -19.92 15.05
C THR A 461 -23.66 -20.94 13.99
N LEU A 462 -24.63 -21.74 13.57
CA LEU A 462 -24.46 -22.76 12.56
C LEU A 462 -25.47 -22.54 11.44
N HIS A 463 -24.98 -22.40 10.22
CA HIS A 463 -25.80 -22.25 9.02
C HIS A 463 -25.37 -23.28 7.97
N ARG A 464 -26.21 -23.52 6.96
CA ARG A 464 -25.77 -24.29 5.79
C ARG A 464 -24.68 -23.52 5.06
N ALA A 465 -23.63 -24.22 4.62
CA ALA A 465 -22.54 -23.59 3.86
C ALA A 465 -23.08 -22.86 2.62
N THR A 466 -24.02 -23.47 1.90
CA THR A 466 -24.68 -22.90 0.71
C THR A 466 -25.34 -21.55 0.97
N VAL A 467 -25.96 -21.36 2.14
CA VAL A 467 -26.62 -20.11 2.52
C VAL A 467 -25.57 -19.01 2.73
N VAL A 468 -24.52 -19.28 3.49
CA VAL A 468 -23.50 -18.28 3.80
C VAL A 468 -22.67 -17.91 2.56
N TRP A 469 -22.27 -18.91 1.76
CA TRP A 469 -21.61 -18.66 0.49
C TRP A 469 -22.51 -17.92 -0.50
N GLY A 470 -23.81 -18.26 -0.55
CA GLY A 470 -24.81 -17.56 -1.34
C GLY A 470 -24.93 -16.08 -0.94
N TYR A 471 -25.01 -15.79 0.36
CA TYR A 471 -25.00 -14.41 0.86
C TYR A 471 -23.78 -13.63 0.39
N LYS A 472 -22.58 -14.21 0.53
CA LYS A 472 -21.32 -13.60 0.05
C LYS A 472 -21.32 -13.38 -1.46
N TYR A 473 -21.79 -14.37 -2.23
CA TYR A 473 -21.93 -14.29 -3.69
C TYR A 473 -22.81 -13.12 -4.11
N PHE A 474 -24.05 -13.05 -3.62
CA PHE A 474 -25.00 -12.00 -4.03
C PHE A 474 -24.51 -10.61 -3.62
N ARG A 475 -23.96 -10.47 -2.42
CA ARG A 475 -23.36 -9.20 -1.96
C ARG A 475 -22.19 -8.76 -2.83
N ALA A 476 -21.24 -9.66 -3.08
CA ALA A 476 -20.08 -9.38 -3.93
C ALA A 476 -20.51 -9.00 -5.35
N HIS A 477 -21.48 -9.72 -5.92
CA HIS A 477 -22.00 -9.44 -7.25
C HIS A 477 -22.67 -8.06 -7.31
N ALA A 478 -23.51 -7.73 -6.33
CA ALA A 478 -24.17 -6.42 -6.29
C ALA A 478 -23.18 -5.27 -6.11
N PHE A 479 -22.15 -5.41 -5.27
CA PHE A 479 -21.05 -4.43 -5.20
C PHE A 479 -20.32 -4.30 -6.55
N GLY A 480 -20.09 -5.43 -7.23
CA GLY A 480 -19.57 -5.47 -8.58
C GLY A 480 -20.39 -4.65 -9.57
N GLN A 481 -21.72 -4.77 -9.52
CA GLN A 481 -22.63 -4.02 -10.37
C GLN A 481 -22.60 -2.51 -10.08
N VAL A 482 -22.58 -2.13 -8.80
CA VAL A 482 -22.40 -0.71 -8.43
C VAL A 482 -21.10 -0.15 -9.01
N LEU A 483 -19.99 -0.90 -8.93
CA LEU A 483 -18.73 -0.48 -9.54
C LEU A 483 -18.77 -0.46 -11.07
N ALA A 484 -19.50 -1.38 -11.71
CA ALA A 484 -19.71 -1.38 -13.15
C ALA A 484 -20.48 -0.13 -13.61
N TRP A 485 -21.52 0.27 -12.87
CA TRP A 485 -22.23 1.52 -13.13
C TRP A 485 -21.33 2.74 -12.92
N GLN A 486 -20.42 2.69 -11.94
CA GLN A 486 -19.43 3.75 -11.73
C GLN A 486 -18.50 3.95 -12.94
N THR A 487 -18.15 2.86 -13.65
CA THR A 487 -17.26 2.92 -14.83
C THR A 487 -17.98 3.16 -16.15
N THR A 488 -19.32 3.16 -16.15
CA THR A 488 -20.14 3.44 -17.32
C THR A 488 -20.11 4.96 -17.60
N ARG A 489 -19.13 5.41 -18.40
CA ARG A 489 -18.95 6.85 -18.68
C ARG A 489 -20.10 7.39 -19.55
N GLY A 490 -21.04 8.12 -18.94
CA GLY A 490 -21.90 9.06 -19.65
C GLY A 490 -21.15 10.30 -20.15
N GLN A 491 -21.83 11.18 -20.90
CA GLN A 491 -21.31 12.50 -21.28
C GLN A 491 -21.32 13.44 -20.06
N GLU A 492 -20.32 13.35 -19.16
CA GLU A 492 -19.81 14.36 -18.20
C GLU A 492 -19.06 13.69 -17.01
N PRO A 493 -18.16 14.39 -16.29
CA PRO A 493 -17.33 13.82 -15.23
C PRO A 493 -18.06 13.66 -13.87
N GLU A 494 -19.32 13.20 -13.86
CA GLU A 494 -20.10 12.99 -12.62
C GLU A 494 -19.43 11.98 -11.67
N TRP A 495 -18.77 10.96 -12.21
CA TRP A 495 -17.99 9.97 -11.45
C TRP A 495 -16.80 10.58 -10.69
N ALA A 496 -16.32 11.75 -11.12
CA ALA A 496 -15.21 12.47 -10.49
C ALA A 496 -15.66 13.37 -9.33
N LYS A 497 -16.99 13.53 -9.13
CA LYS A 497 -17.52 14.23 -7.97
C LYS A 497 -17.15 13.48 -6.70
N LEU A 498 -16.89 14.24 -5.64
CA LEU A 498 -16.47 13.70 -4.35
C LEU A 498 -17.44 12.63 -3.83
N GLN A 499 -18.75 12.82 -3.96
CA GLN A 499 -19.76 11.85 -3.52
C GLN A 499 -19.67 10.49 -4.24
N ALA A 500 -19.30 10.52 -5.52
CA ALA A 500 -19.18 9.34 -6.35
C ALA A 500 -17.85 8.61 -6.05
N VAL A 501 -16.77 9.36 -5.83
CA VAL A 501 -15.49 8.82 -5.35
C VAL A 501 -15.66 8.18 -3.96
N MET A 502 -16.33 8.86 -3.02
CA MET A 502 -16.61 8.35 -1.69
C MET A 502 -17.47 7.08 -1.73
N ALA A 503 -18.51 7.04 -2.58
CA ALA A 503 -19.29 5.83 -2.82
C ALA A 503 -18.39 4.69 -3.31
N THR A 504 -17.51 4.96 -4.27
CA THR A 504 -16.56 3.96 -4.81
C THR A 504 -15.64 3.41 -3.72
N LEU A 505 -15.03 4.29 -2.91
CA LEU A 505 -14.17 3.88 -1.80
C LEU A 505 -14.94 2.99 -0.82
N TYR A 506 -16.15 3.39 -0.45
CA TYR A 506 -16.96 2.68 0.52
C TYR A 506 -17.44 1.33 0.00
N ILE A 507 -17.87 1.23 -1.27
CA ILE A 507 -18.25 -0.04 -1.89
C ILE A 507 -17.07 -1.01 -1.98
N ILE A 508 -15.87 -0.52 -2.31
CA ILE A 508 -14.65 -1.34 -2.31
C ILE A 508 -14.32 -1.84 -0.91
N TRP A 509 -14.46 -0.98 0.11
CA TRP A 509 -14.29 -1.38 1.50
C TRP A 509 -15.31 -2.46 1.90
N CYS A 510 -16.60 -2.27 1.57
CA CYS A 510 -17.66 -3.23 1.85
C CYS A 510 -17.38 -4.59 1.18
N PHE A 511 -17.00 -4.58 -0.09
CA PHE A 511 -16.62 -5.80 -0.81
C PHE A 511 -15.41 -6.50 -0.15
N ASN A 512 -14.36 -5.76 0.20
CA ASN A 512 -13.20 -6.32 0.88
C ASN A 512 -13.57 -6.89 2.27
N ALA A 513 -14.50 -6.26 2.99
CA ALA A 513 -15.04 -6.77 4.25
C ALA A 513 -15.91 -8.03 4.05
N THR A 514 -16.58 -8.19 2.90
CA THR A 514 -17.21 -9.45 2.47
C THR A 514 -16.18 -10.55 2.23
N LEU A 515 -15.00 -10.23 1.71
CA LEU A 515 -13.94 -11.21 1.50
C LEU A 515 -13.28 -11.65 2.82
N ALA A 516 -12.64 -10.69 3.51
CA ALA A 516 -11.88 -10.92 4.73
C ALA A 516 -11.52 -9.58 5.42
N PHE A 517 -11.90 -9.43 6.68
CA PHE A 517 -11.56 -8.26 7.48
C PHE A 517 -10.14 -8.38 8.06
N ASP A 518 -9.18 -7.59 7.57
CA ASP A 518 -7.79 -7.58 8.09
C ASP A 518 -7.12 -6.19 8.08
N GLN A 519 -7.90 -5.11 7.95
CA GLN A 519 -7.33 -3.77 7.73
C GLN A 519 -7.19 -2.96 9.04
N PRO A 520 -6.23 -2.01 9.08
CA PRO A 520 -6.02 -1.13 10.23
C PRO A 520 -7.15 -0.09 10.38
N TRP A 521 -7.62 0.09 11.61
CA TRP A 521 -8.88 0.77 11.90
C TRP A 521 -8.92 2.25 11.56
N GLY A 522 -7.82 2.99 11.70
CA GLY A 522 -7.88 4.45 11.64
C GLY A 522 -8.43 5.01 10.31
N ALA A 523 -8.01 4.45 9.17
CA ALA A 523 -8.48 4.93 7.86
C ALA A 523 -9.88 4.40 7.51
N ASP A 524 -10.16 3.16 7.90
CA ASP A 524 -11.43 2.48 7.63
C ASP A 524 -12.56 3.04 8.48
N GLU A 525 -12.30 3.29 9.76
CA GLU A 525 -13.24 3.95 10.67
C GLU A 525 -13.62 5.33 10.14
N ASP A 526 -12.63 6.13 9.74
CA ASP A 526 -12.88 7.45 9.15
C ASP A 526 -13.71 7.34 7.85
N LEU A 527 -13.43 6.36 7.00
CA LEU A 527 -14.22 6.09 5.78
C LEU A 527 -15.67 5.71 6.11
N VAL A 528 -15.86 4.74 6.98
CA VAL A 528 -17.19 4.24 7.32
C VAL A 528 -17.97 5.30 8.10
N LEU A 529 -17.37 6.07 9.02
CA LEU A 529 -18.04 7.18 9.70
C LEU A 529 -18.46 8.27 8.73
N SER A 530 -17.66 8.48 7.69
CA SER A 530 -17.98 9.46 6.66
C SER A 530 -19.08 8.97 5.73
N CYS A 531 -19.15 7.69 5.40
CA CYS A 531 -20.05 7.17 4.36
C CYS A 531 -21.32 6.48 4.88
N ALA A 532 -21.24 5.81 6.02
CA ALA A 532 -22.37 5.15 6.65
C ALA A 532 -23.24 6.17 7.38
N ASP A 533 -24.50 5.83 7.60
CA ASP A 533 -25.43 6.69 8.33
C ASP A 533 -25.20 6.60 9.84
N VAL A 534 -24.05 7.13 10.31
CA VAL A 534 -23.64 7.09 11.71
C VAL A 534 -23.96 8.43 12.39
N PRO A 535 -24.88 8.48 13.36
CA PRO A 535 -25.01 9.56 14.32
C PRO A 535 -23.68 10.10 14.81
N LYS A 536 -23.55 11.42 14.75
CA LYS A 536 -22.33 12.14 15.16
C LYS A 536 -22.13 11.98 16.67
N GLY A 537 -21.00 11.39 17.07
CA GLY A 537 -20.58 11.29 18.48
C GLY A 537 -20.09 9.90 18.89
N GLU A 538 -20.31 8.88 18.07
CA GLU A 538 -19.95 7.49 18.35
C GLU A 538 -18.89 7.03 17.34
N GLY A 539 -17.74 6.55 17.82
CA GLY A 539 -16.71 5.92 16.99
C GLY A 539 -17.16 4.53 16.51
N ILE A 540 -16.59 4.06 15.42
CA ILE A 540 -16.80 2.69 14.89
C ILE A 540 -16.08 1.68 15.76
N GLY A 541 -14.96 2.10 16.31
CA GLY A 541 -14.28 1.42 17.39
C GLY A 541 -15.07 1.39 18.67
N THR A 542 -16.17 2.16 18.82
CA THR A 542 -17.16 2.13 19.92
C THR A 542 -18.51 1.64 19.43
N TYR A 543 -18.55 0.57 18.64
CA TYR A 543 -19.78 -0.19 18.39
C TYR A 543 -19.91 -1.36 19.38
N PRO A 544 -20.18 -1.13 20.69
CA PRO A 544 -20.89 -2.17 21.42
C PRO A 544 -22.19 -2.40 20.63
N LEU A 545 -22.93 -3.45 20.94
CA LEU A 545 -24.37 -3.30 20.75
C LEU A 545 -24.75 -1.94 21.37
N LEU A 546 -25.07 -0.94 20.53
CA LEU A 546 -25.27 0.42 21.00
C LEU A 546 -26.55 0.41 21.80
N LYS A 547 -26.46 0.88 23.05
CA LYS A 547 -27.63 1.18 23.86
C LYS A 547 -28.58 2.05 23.02
N PRO A 548 -29.90 1.86 23.14
CA PRO A 548 -30.87 2.72 22.47
C PRO A 548 -30.60 4.20 22.79
N HIS A 549 -30.10 4.97 21.82
CA HIS A 549 -30.09 6.43 21.93
C HIS A 549 -31.51 6.91 21.62
N ARG A 550 -32.16 7.55 22.60
CA ARG A 550 -33.41 8.26 22.39
C ARG A 550 -33.09 9.64 21.83
N ASP A 551 -33.71 10.04 20.74
CA ASP A 551 -33.69 11.43 20.33
C ASP A 551 -34.46 12.32 21.33
N GLN A 552 -34.51 13.62 21.04
CA GLN A 552 -35.18 14.61 21.90
C GLN A 552 -36.69 14.33 22.08
N ASP A 553 -37.28 13.50 21.22
CA ASP A 553 -38.68 13.09 21.25
C ASP A 553 -38.89 11.69 21.86
N GLY A 554 -37.82 11.04 22.34
CA GLY A 554 -37.88 9.73 22.96
C GLY A 554 -37.88 8.55 21.98
N VAL A 555 -37.69 8.79 20.68
CA VAL A 555 -37.64 7.77 19.63
C VAL A 555 -36.21 7.24 19.51
N LEU A 556 -36.09 5.91 19.47
CA LEU A 556 -34.81 5.23 19.28
C LEU A 556 -34.22 5.60 17.91
N ASN A 557 -33.10 6.30 17.87
CA ASN A 557 -32.37 6.62 16.64
C ASN A 557 -30.87 6.39 16.89
N ALA A 558 -30.40 5.16 16.63
CA ALA A 558 -28.99 4.76 16.69
C ALA A 558 -28.33 4.82 15.30
N PRO A 559 -27.00 4.84 15.18
CA PRO A 559 -26.31 4.30 14.01
C PRO A 559 -26.66 2.84 13.86
N MET A 560 -27.36 2.49 12.79
CA MET A 560 -27.91 1.16 12.65
C MET A 560 -27.08 0.32 11.67
N ILE A 561 -26.49 -0.76 12.16
CA ILE A 561 -26.60 -2.06 11.49
C ILE A 561 -28.12 -2.31 11.48
N TRP A 562 -28.79 -1.87 10.42
CA TRP A 562 -30.23 -2.04 10.38
C TRP A 562 -30.49 -3.52 10.29
N ASP A 563 -31.17 -4.02 11.31
CA ASP A 563 -31.71 -5.35 11.28
C ASP A 563 -30.58 -6.39 10.97
N GLY A 564 -29.46 -6.36 11.70
CA GLY A 564 -28.41 -7.40 11.68
C GLY A 564 -27.33 -7.37 10.58
N ALA A 565 -27.38 -6.48 9.58
CA ALA A 565 -26.27 -6.24 8.63
C ALA A 565 -25.91 -4.76 8.40
N LEU A 566 -24.66 -4.49 7.96
CA LEU A 566 -24.24 -3.16 7.54
C LEU A 566 -24.65 -2.89 6.09
N TRP A 567 -25.52 -1.90 5.93
CA TRP A 567 -26.10 -1.49 4.65
C TRP A 567 -25.58 -0.14 4.16
N VAL A 568 -25.50 0.03 2.84
CA VAL A 568 -25.10 1.29 2.20
C VAL A 568 -26.36 2.08 1.82
N ARG A 569 -27.13 2.54 2.81
CA ARG A 569 -28.46 3.15 2.57
C ARG A 569 -28.44 4.48 1.85
N ASN A 570 -27.41 5.28 2.08
CA ASN A 570 -27.29 6.65 1.55
C ASN A 570 -26.64 6.71 0.16
N ILE A 571 -26.83 5.68 -0.68
CA ILE A 571 -26.34 5.67 -2.06
C ILE A 571 -27.50 5.85 -3.04
N ALA A 572 -27.38 6.82 -3.93
CA ALA A 572 -28.21 6.91 -5.11
C ALA A 572 -27.61 6.04 -6.21
N LEU A 573 -28.45 5.29 -6.91
CA LEU A 573 -28.06 4.40 -8.00
C LEU A 573 -28.66 4.94 -9.32
N PRO A 574 -28.22 4.46 -10.49
CA PRO A 574 -28.95 4.67 -11.74
C PRO A 574 -30.30 3.93 -11.73
N PRO A 575 -31.34 4.45 -12.42
CA PRO A 575 -31.33 5.60 -13.33
C PRO A 575 -31.54 6.96 -12.63
N ASP A 576 -31.88 6.99 -11.34
CA ASP A 576 -32.09 8.22 -10.56
C ASP A 576 -30.88 9.17 -10.62
N THR A 577 -29.69 8.60 -10.84
CA THR A 577 -28.44 9.32 -11.00
C THR A 577 -27.62 8.75 -12.15
N SER A 578 -26.80 9.59 -12.79
CA SER A 578 -25.96 9.16 -13.92
C SER A 578 -24.82 8.21 -13.52
N CYS A 579 -24.47 8.17 -12.23
CA CYS A 579 -23.56 7.20 -11.65
C CYS A 579 -23.83 7.06 -10.14
N PRO A 580 -23.47 5.93 -9.52
CA PRO A 580 -23.57 5.76 -8.08
C PRO A 580 -22.89 6.89 -7.31
N ARG A 581 -23.61 7.45 -6.33
CA ARG A 581 -23.09 8.54 -5.50
C ARG A 581 -23.81 8.60 -4.18
N LEU A 582 -23.11 9.04 -3.15
CA LEU A 582 -23.73 9.18 -1.85
C LEU A 582 -24.67 10.42 -1.82
N GLN A 583 -25.85 10.30 -1.19
CA GLN A 583 -26.93 11.31 -1.25
C GLN A 583 -26.78 12.48 -0.27
N LYS A 584 -26.13 12.30 0.88
CA LYS A 584 -26.00 13.37 1.89
C LYS A 584 -25.00 14.46 1.45
N GLN A 585 -25.04 15.65 2.05
CA GLN A 585 -24.01 16.70 1.83
C GLN A 585 -23.08 16.86 3.04
N THR A 586 -23.49 16.36 4.20
CA THR A 586 -22.79 16.49 5.48
C THR A 586 -21.75 15.38 5.65
N TRP A 587 -20.82 15.28 4.70
CA TRP A 587 -19.67 14.40 4.84
C TRP A 587 -18.69 15.03 5.84
N THR A 588 -18.34 14.33 6.91
CA THR A 588 -17.10 14.63 7.61
C THR A 588 -15.95 14.46 6.61
N ARG A 589 -15.05 15.43 6.57
CA ARG A 589 -13.92 15.39 5.65
C ARG A 589 -13.00 14.26 6.10
N LEU A 590 -12.86 13.20 5.27
CA LEU A 590 -11.86 12.17 5.53
C LEU A 590 -10.51 12.84 5.85
N GLN A 591 -9.88 12.34 6.89
CA GLN A 591 -8.55 12.73 7.27
C GLN A 591 -7.59 12.48 6.11
N LYS A 592 -6.57 13.34 6.01
CA LYS A 592 -5.58 13.24 4.93
C LYS A 592 -4.89 11.86 4.92
N THR A 593 -4.63 11.29 6.09
CA THR A 593 -4.05 9.96 6.26
C THR A 593 -4.94 8.87 5.64
N SER A 594 -6.25 8.95 5.82
CA SER A 594 -7.22 8.04 5.22
C SER A 594 -7.27 8.20 3.69
N TRP A 595 -7.25 9.44 3.20
CA TRP A 595 -7.12 9.70 1.76
C TRP A 595 -5.85 9.10 1.18
N ASP A 596 -4.69 9.38 1.79
CA ASP A 596 -3.38 8.89 1.34
C ASP A 596 -3.33 7.35 1.39
N PHE A 597 -4.01 6.72 2.37
CA PHE A 597 -4.12 5.26 2.49
C PHE A 597 -4.91 4.64 1.33
N TYR A 598 -6.09 5.18 1.01
CA TYR A 598 -6.96 4.60 -0.01
C TYR A 598 -6.52 4.93 -1.44
N LEU A 599 -5.90 6.09 -1.66
CA LEU A 599 -5.54 6.58 -2.99
C LEU A 599 -4.05 6.48 -3.30
N ASP A 600 -3.25 5.75 -2.51
CA ASP A 600 -1.81 5.56 -2.75
C ASP A 600 -1.06 6.90 -3.03
N LYS A 601 -1.45 7.99 -2.34
CA LYS A 601 -0.97 9.40 -2.48
C LYS A 601 -1.43 10.18 -3.73
N HIS A 602 -2.37 9.67 -4.53
CA HIS A 602 -3.03 10.48 -5.56
C HIS A 602 -3.83 11.63 -4.92
N SER A 603 -3.70 12.84 -5.45
CA SER A 603 -4.36 14.01 -4.84
C SER A 603 -5.82 14.14 -5.28
N LEU A 604 -6.70 14.60 -4.38
CA LEU A 604 -8.11 14.88 -4.71
C LEU A 604 -8.26 15.89 -5.88
N GLY A 605 -7.27 16.77 -6.06
CA GLY A 605 -7.18 17.72 -7.16
C GLY A 605 -6.83 17.07 -8.50
N GLU A 606 -6.19 15.91 -8.51
CA GLU A 606 -6.00 15.08 -9.71
C GLU A 606 -7.29 14.39 -10.12
N MET A 607 -8.14 14.01 -9.16
CA MET A 607 -9.40 13.29 -9.42
C MET A 607 -10.54 14.21 -9.88
N SER A 608 -10.74 15.36 -9.21
CA SER A 608 -11.94 16.18 -9.43
C SER A 608 -11.92 17.01 -10.70
N GLY A 609 -10.78 17.16 -11.40
CA GLY A 609 -10.61 18.08 -12.54
C GLY A 609 -10.84 19.57 -12.21
N ALA A 610 -11.40 19.87 -11.03
CA ALA A 610 -11.78 21.20 -10.57
C ALA A 610 -10.69 21.73 -9.64
N ARG A 611 -9.78 22.54 -10.20
CA ARG A 611 -8.95 23.44 -9.39
C ARG A 611 -9.87 24.51 -8.78
N GLN A 612 -10.36 24.29 -7.56
CA GLN A 612 -10.80 25.43 -6.75
C GLN A 612 -9.57 26.25 -6.34
N PRO A 613 -9.52 27.56 -6.64
CA PRO A 613 -8.44 28.42 -6.23
C PRO A 613 -8.51 28.58 -4.71
N ASN A 614 -7.61 27.91 -3.99
CA ASN A 614 -7.43 28.17 -2.57
C ASN A 614 -6.91 29.61 -2.42
N THR A 615 -7.78 30.52 -2.00
CA THR A 615 -7.52 31.97 -1.88
C THR A 615 -6.91 32.38 -0.54
N GLN A 616 -6.63 31.43 0.36
CA GLN A 616 -5.94 31.76 1.60
C GLN A 616 -4.43 31.71 1.43
N LEU A 617 -3.83 32.91 1.45
CA LEU A 617 -2.40 33.13 1.52
C LEU A 617 -1.84 32.49 2.81
N PRO A 618 -0.75 31.71 2.74
CA PRO A 618 -0.08 31.23 3.93
C PRO A 618 0.64 32.38 4.65
N HIS A 619 0.66 32.30 5.98
CA HIS A 619 1.29 33.26 6.88
C HIS A 619 2.79 33.44 6.54
N PRO A 620 3.33 34.68 6.49
CA PRO A 620 4.66 34.99 5.94
C PRO A 620 5.88 34.39 6.66
N ASN A 621 5.71 33.72 7.81
CA ASN A 621 6.83 33.27 8.65
C ASN A 621 7.04 31.75 8.70
N HIS A 622 6.29 30.96 7.93
CA HIS A 622 6.49 29.51 7.93
C HIS A 622 7.49 29.08 6.85
N ILE A 623 8.76 28.89 7.23
CA ILE A 623 9.79 28.26 6.39
C ILE A 623 9.55 26.74 6.41
N PRO A 624 9.08 26.09 5.34
CA PRO A 624 8.92 24.65 5.34
C PRO A 624 10.30 23.99 5.28
N ARG A 625 10.59 23.09 6.23
CA ARG A 625 11.77 22.22 6.16
C ARG A 625 11.73 21.42 4.86
N ARG A 626 12.85 21.41 4.12
CA ARG A 626 13.09 20.59 2.93
C ARG A 626 12.66 19.16 3.22
N ARG A 627 11.56 18.70 2.60
CA ARG A 627 11.29 17.27 2.51
C ARG A 627 12.37 16.67 1.61
N GLY A 628 13.00 15.60 2.09
CA GLY A 628 13.94 14.78 1.32
C GLY A 628 13.28 14.20 0.06
N PRO A 629 14.07 13.56 -0.80
CA PRO A 629 13.60 13.07 -2.08
C PRO A 629 12.46 12.08 -1.87
N THR A 630 11.30 12.35 -2.47
CA THR A 630 10.31 11.32 -2.75
C THR A 630 10.90 10.41 -3.82
N ASP A 631 11.17 9.15 -3.47
CA ASP A 631 11.46 8.09 -4.44
C ASP A 631 10.28 7.96 -5.40
N SER A 632 10.45 8.49 -6.61
CA SER A 632 9.51 8.33 -7.72
C SER A 632 9.77 7.00 -8.40
N GLY A 633 9.27 5.91 -7.82
CA GLY A 633 9.19 4.62 -8.48
C GLY A 633 8.10 4.63 -9.55
N ALA A 634 8.43 5.08 -10.76
CA ALA A 634 7.62 4.90 -11.95
C ALA A 634 8.33 3.91 -12.89
N THR A 635 8.01 2.62 -12.77
CA THR A 635 8.36 1.64 -13.81
C THR A 635 7.22 1.59 -14.83
N SER A 636 7.31 2.40 -15.88
CA SER A 636 6.54 2.18 -17.11
C SER A 636 7.32 1.21 -17.99
N ALA A 637 6.64 0.22 -18.59
CA ALA A 637 7.20 -0.53 -19.70
C ALA A 637 7.63 0.46 -20.80
N ALA A 638 8.89 0.40 -21.24
CA ALA A 638 9.38 1.27 -22.30
C ALA A 638 8.55 1.01 -23.57
N PRO A 639 7.95 2.03 -24.20
CA PRO A 639 7.33 1.85 -25.50
C PRO A 639 8.41 1.39 -26.49
N GLN A 640 8.12 0.35 -27.29
CA GLN A 640 8.93 -0.01 -28.45
C GLN A 640 8.79 1.11 -29.50
N GLY A 641 9.54 2.20 -29.30
CA GLY A 641 9.66 3.27 -30.26
C GLY A 641 10.28 2.75 -31.55
N ARG A 642 9.92 3.37 -32.68
CA ARG A 642 10.51 3.13 -33.99
C ARG A 642 12.04 3.25 -33.85
N LEU A 643 12.76 2.14 -34.07
CA LEU A 643 14.23 2.11 -33.98
C LEU A 643 14.82 3.17 -34.91
N ILE A 644 15.65 4.05 -34.34
CA ILE A 644 16.41 5.02 -35.12
C ILE A 644 17.54 4.23 -35.80
N HIS A 645 17.44 4.05 -37.12
CA HIS A 645 18.56 3.51 -37.90
C HIS A 645 19.65 4.57 -37.99
N LEU A 646 20.69 4.43 -37.16
CA LEU A 646 21.89 5.22 -37.29
C LEU A 646 22.81 4.53 -38.31
N ASP A 647 23.03 5.17 -39.47
CA ASP A 647 24.02 4.71 -40.45
C ASP A 647 25.42 4.83 -39.84
N TYR A 648 25.94 3.73 -39.30
CA TYR A 648 27.26 3.67 -38.70
C TYR A 648 28.27 3.15 -39.75
N PRO A 649 29.23 3.97 -40.20
CA PRO A 649 30.28 3.48 -41.08
C PRO A 649 31.23 2.61 -40.27
N VAL A 650 31.18 1.29 -40.49
CA VAL A 650 32.18 0.36 -39.95
C VAL A 650 33.51 0.74 -40.57
N ASN A 651 34.50 1.03 -39.72
CA ASN A 651 35.85 1.33 -40.18
C ASN A 651 36.47 0.00 -40.59
N ASP A 652 36.55 -0.28 -41.90
CA ASP A 652 37.23 -1.43 -42.49
C ASP A 652 38.74 -1.35 -42.21
N ARG A 653 39.14 -1.49 -40.95
CA ARG A 653 40.53 -1.86 -40.66
C ARG A 653 40.65 -3.33 -41.02
N PRO A 654 41.61 -3.73 -41.88
CA PRO A 654 41.87 -5.13 -42.09
C PRO A 654 42.23 -5.72 -40.73
N TYR A 655 41.35 -6.58 -40.22
CA TYR A 655 41.63 -7.37 -39.03
C TYR A 655 42.89 -8.18 -39.34
N ASP A 656 43.89 -8.07 -38.47
CA ASP A 656 45.04 -8.97 -38.49
C ASP A 656 44.51 -10.34 -38.09
N MET A 657 44.18 -11.15 -39.09
CA MET A 657 43.72 -12.52 -38.97
C MET A 657 44.91 -13.37 -38.55
N GLY A 658 45.33 -13.26 -37.29
CA GLY A 658 46.23 -14.25 -36.69
C GLY A 658 45.59 -15.63 -36.85
N GLU A 659 46.34 -16.59 -37.39
CA GLU A 659 45.90 -17.92 -37.84
C GLU A 659 45.32 -18.83 -36.72
N ASP A 660 45.05 -18.30 -35.53
CA ASP A 660 44.79 -19.06 -34.31
C ASP A 660 43.34 -18.96 -33.80
N LEU A 661 42.45 -18.20 -34.47
CA LEU A 661 41.05 -18.07 -34.06
C LEU A 661 40.13 -19.07 -34.78
N SER A 662 39.38 -19.84 -34.00
CA SER A 662 38.45 -20.85 -34.51
C SER A 662 37.28 -20.22 -35.25
N VAL A 663 36.85 -20.83 -36.36
CA VAL A 663 35.78 -20.33 -37.26
C VAL A 663 34.43 -20.08 -36.56
N SER A 664 34.25 -20.55 -35.31
CA SER A 664 33.06 -20.29 -34.49
C SER A 664 33.09 -18.99 -33.68
N GLU A 665 34.19 -18.24 -33.66
CA GLU A 665 34.33 -16.98 -32.91
C GLU A 665 34.34 -15.72 -33.80
N LEU A 666 34.12 -15.88 -35.11
CA LEU A 666 33.82 -14.76 -36.01
C LEU A 666 32.34 -14.40 -35.86
N GLU A 667 31.98 -13.69 -34.79
CA GLU A 667 30.70 -12.95 -34.76
C GLU A 667 30.69 -12.01 -35.98
N GLU A 668 29.69 -12.15 -36.85
CA GLU A 668 29.60 -11.36 -38.07
C GLU A 668 29.57 -9.85 -37.70
N PRO A 669 30.43 -9.00 -38.29
CA PRO A 669 30.49 -7.55 -38.00
C PRO A 669 29.14 -6.82 -38.12
N GLU A 670 28.21 -7.40 -38.87
CA GLU A 670 26.84 -6.89 -39.04
C GLU A 670 26.01 -6.98 -37.75
N GLU A 671 26.23 -8.00 -36.90
CA GLU A 671 25.46 -8.17 -35.66
C GLU A 671 25.93 -7.20 -34.57
N GLU A 672 27.24 -6.95 -34.46
CA GLU A 672 27.80 -5.94 -33.55
C GLU A 672 27.34 -4.53 -33.94
N THR A 673 27.34 -4.23 -35.24
CA THR A 673 26.83 -2.95 -35.78
C THR A 673 25.34 -2.77 -35.48
N ARG A 674 24.54 -3.83 -35.61
CA ARG A 674 23.10 -3.81 -35.27
C ARG A 674 22.88 -3.55 -33.77
N ARG A 675 23.61 -4.26 -32.90
CA ARG A 675 23.55 -4.09 -31.45
C ARG A 675 23.95 -2.67 -31.02
N MET A 676 24.97 -2.09 -31.65
CA MET A 676 25.38 -0.71 -31.37
C MET A 676 24.32 0.31 -31.77
N SER A 677 23.72 0.18 -32.95
CA SER A 677 22.66 1.09 -33.42
C SER A 677 21.40 1.00 -32.55
N GLU A 678 20.98 -0.20 -32.17
CA GLU A 678 19.84 -0.42 -31.26
C GLU A 678 20.09 0.24 -29.90
N MET A 679 21.27 0.01 -29.31
CA MET A 679 21.64 0.62 -28.03
C MET A 679 21.73 2.14 -28.11
N LEU A 680 22.29 2.71 -29.18
CA LEU A 680 22.33 4.16 -29.35
C LEU A 680 20.93 4.77 -29.50
N ALA A 681 20.02 4.10 -30.22
CA ALA A 681 18.62 4.51 -30.31
C ALA A 681 17.95 4.51 -28.92
N HIS A 682 18.20 3.50 -28.10
CA HIS A 682 17.73 3.47 -26.71
C HIS A 682 18.29 4.62 -25.88
N LEU A 683 19.61 4.87 -25.93
CA LEU A 683 20.25 5.95 -25.19
C LEU A 683 19.69 7.34 -25.58
N VAL A 684 19.42 7.56 -26.86
CA VAL A 684 18.81 8.81 -27.34
C VAL A 684 17.38 8.95 -26.82
N ASN A 685 16.57 7.89 -26.94
CA ASN A 685 15.18 7.88 -26.47
C ASN A 685 15.07 8.09 -24.96
N ASP A 686 15.91 7.43 -24.17
CA ASP A 686 15.92 7.59 -22.72
C ASP A 686 16.38 9.00 -22.33
N THR A 687 17.33 9.57 -23.08
CA THR A 687 17.81 10.93 -22.83
C THR A 687 16.71 11.96 -23.09
N ILE A 688 15.96 11.86 -24.19
CA ILE A 688 14.87 12.80 -24.51
C ILE A 688 13.70 12.68 -23.53
N CYS A 689 13.34 11.45 -23.13
CA CYS A 689 12.32 11.20 -22.11
C CYS A 689 12.76 11.83 -20.79
N GLY A 690 14.01 11.61 -20.37
CA GLY A 690 14.58 12.23 -19.18
C GLY A 690 14.59 13.76 -19.24
N VAL A 691 14.87 14.36 -20.41
CA VAL A 691 14.80 15.82 -20.59
C VAL A 691 13.38 16.31 -20.39
N MET A 692 12.37 15.68 -21.01
CA MET A 692 10.97 16.08 -20.86
C MET A 692 10.48 15.89 -19.42
N GLN A 693 10.89 14.82 -18.75
CA GLN A 693 10.58 14.58 -17.33
C GLN A 693 11.27 15.59 -16.40
N SER A 694 12.45 16.09 -16.76
CA SER A 694 13.17 17.11 -15.99
C SER A 694 12.51 18.51 -16.04
N ILE A 695 11.49 18.68 -16.89
CA ILE A 695 10.72 19.91 -16.98
C ILE A 695 9.85 20.07 -15.73
N GLY A 696 10.34 20.88 -14.78
CA GLY A 696 9.81 20.98 -13.43
C GLY A 696 8.43 21.61 -13.32
N SER A 697 7.90 21.58 -12.09
CA SER A 697 6.72 22.34 -11.70
C SER A 697 7.07 23.77 -11.29
N LYS A 698 6.16 24.72 -11.51
CA LYS A 698 6.26 26.09 -10.99
C LYS A 698 6.27 26.00 -9.47
N GLN A 699 7.43 26.28 -8.86
CA GLN A 699 7.58 26.32 -7.40
C GLN A 699 6.47 27.22 -6.82
N ASN A 700 5.74 26.70 -5.83
CA ASN A 700 4.63 27.37 -5.13
C ASN A 700 3.27 27.50 -5.85
N GLN A 701 3.09 26.99 -7.08
CA GLN A 701 1.80 27.13 -7.78
C GLN A 701 1.20 25.82 -8.31
N GLY A 702 1.87 24.68 -8.16
CA GLY A 702 1.34 23.37 -8.57
C GLY A 702 1.08 23.22 -10.07
N ALA A 703 1.47 24.19 -10.91
CA ALA A 703 1.32 24.15 -12.35
C ALA A 703 2.65 23.80 -13.01
N SER A 704 2.65 22.82 -13.92
CA SER A 704 3.82 22.39 -14.66
C SER A 704 4.21 23.39 -15.75
N TYR A 705 5.50 23.50 -16.07
CA TYR A 705 5.93 24.24 -17.27
C TYR A 705 5.66 23.47 -18.58
N CYS A 706 5.35 22.18 -18.50
CA CYS A 706 4.93 21.33 -19.62
C CYS A 706 3.46 20.92 -19.46
N LYS A 707 2.67 21.03 -20.52
CA LYS A 707 1.26 20.59 -20.61
C LYS A 707 1.12 19.07 -20.60
N MET A 708 2.14 18.35 -21.06
CA MET A 708 2.12 16.89 -21.06
C MET A 708 2.08 16.36 -19.63
N LEU A 709 1.26 15.33 -19.42
CA LEU A 709 1.24 14.60 -18.15
C LEU A 709 2.58 13.86 -17.98
N GLN A 710 2.95 13.54 -16.73
CA GLN A 710 4.21 12.86 -16.47
C GLN A 710 4.32 11.52 -17.24
N LYS A 711 3.20 10.80 -17.37
CA LYS A 711 3.10 9.57 -18.15
C LYS A 711 3.26 9.76 -19.66
N ASP A 712 2.93 10.92 -20.20
CA ASP A 712 3.10 11.17 -21.64
C ASP A 712 4.55 11.58 -21.93
N ARG A 713 5.24 12.17 -20.94
CA ARG A 713 6.65 12.55 -21.07
C ARG A 713 7.60 11.36 -21.15
N VAL A 714 7.23 10.23 -20.55
CA VAL A 714 7.98 8.96 -20.68
C VAL A 714 7.76 8.32 -22.07
N LEU A 715 6.73 8.76 -22.81
CA LEU A 715 6.39 8.28 -24.15
C LEU A 715 6.88 9.23 -25.26
N CYS A 716 7.64 10.28 -24.93
CA CYS A 716 8.17 11.20 -25.93
C CYS A 716 9.13 10.47 -26.87
N THR A 717 8.92 10.66 -28.18
CA THR A 717 9.77 10.12 -29.25
C THR A 717 10.47 11.26 -30.00
N PRO A 718 11.47 10.97 -30.86
CA PRO A 718 12.08 11.99 -31.73
C PRO A 718 11.08 12.81 -32.54
N ASP A 719 9.93 12.24 -32.91
CA ASP A 719 8.89 12.94 -33.66
C ASP A 719 8.21 14.05 -32.85
N THR A 720 8.20 13.95 -31.52
CA THR A 720 7.74 15.03 -30.62
C THR A 720 8.54 16.32 -30.86
N PHE A 721 9.84 16.19 -31.14
CA PHE A 721 10.74 17.32 -31.37
C PHE A 721 10.74 17.82 -32.81
N LYS A 722 10.04 17.14 -33.73
CA LYS A 722 9.81 17.58 -35.11
C LYS A 722 8.52 18.39 -35.25
N ASP A 723 7.58 18.26 -34.32
CA ASP A 723 6.34 19.02 -34.29
C ASP A 723 6.57 20.47 -33.82
N LEU A 724 6.28 21.44 -34.69
CA LEU A 724 6.41 22.87 -34.39
C LEU A 724 5.23 23.45 -33.59
N ASN A 725 4.19 22.66 -33.32
CA ASN A 725 3.09 23.04 -32.44
C ASN A 725 3.52 23.04 -30.96
N LEU A 726 4.42 23.95 -30.62
CA LEU A 726 4.92 24.12 -29.25
C LEU A 726 3.80 24.42 -28.26
N GLY A 727 2.65 24.92 -28.70
CA GLY A 727 1.47 25.12 -27.87
C GLY A 727 0.86 23.82 -27.34
N ALA A 728 1.12 22.67 -27.96
CA ALA A 728 0.69 21.36 -27.46
C ALA A 728 1.49 20.93 -26.21
N TYR A 729 2.77 21.27 -26.16
CA TYR A 729 3.70 20.87 -25.09
C TYR A 729 3.88 21.97 -24.03
N PHE A 730 3.90 23.20 -24.51
CA PHE A 730 4.09 24.50 -23.88
C PHE A 730 2.81 25.18 -23.36
N PRO A 731 2.54 25.42 -22.06
CA PRO A 731 1.76 26.60 -21.69
C PRO A 731 2.51 27.81 -22.17
N ALA A 732 3.85 27.81 -21.96
CA ALA A 732 4.72 28.87 -22.34
C ALA A 732 6.14 28.57 -22.83
N ALA A 733 6.54 29.11 -24.00
CA ALA A 733 7.87 28.98 -24.58
C ALA A 733 8.47 30.27 -25.19
N TRP A 734 9.74 30.55 -24.88
CA TRP A 734 10.60 31.52 -25.57
C TRP A 734 11.44 30.80 -26.62
N VAL A 735 11.26 31.17 -27.87
CA VAL A 735 12.04 30.59 -28.97
C VAL A 735 13.34 31.38 -29.18
N ASP A 736 14.47 30.68 -29.14
CA ASP A 736 15.77 31.19 -29.56
C ASP A 736 16.13 30.62 -30.94
N PRO A 737 16.10 31.44 -32.01
CA PRO A 737 16.37 30.99 -33.36
C PRO A 737 17.87 30.98 -33.71
N GLN A 738 18.77 31.32 -32.78
CA GLN A 738 20.19 31.42 -33.07
C GLN A 738 20.81 30.03 -33.33
N LYS A 739 21.47 29.87 -34.50
CA LYS A 739 22.19 28.64 -34.86
C LYS A 739 23.22 28.23 -33.80
N SER A 740 23.92 29.20 -33.22
CA SER A 740 24.90 28.96 -32.15
C SER A 740 24.25 28.40 -30.87
N SER A 741 23.06 28.89 -30.51
CA SER A 741 22.26 28.39 -29.38
C SER A 741 21.78 26.95 -29.60
N TRP A 742 21.36 26.62 -30.83
CA TRP A 742 20.97 25.26 -31.22
C TRP A 742 22.15 24.27 -31.10
N ILE A 743 23.28 24.60 -31.74
CA ILE A 743 24.50 23.78 -31.70
C ILE A 743 24.97 23.57 -30.26
N ARG A 744 24.99 24.64 -29.45
CA ARG A 744 25.38 24.56 -28.04
C ARG A 744 24.45 23.66 -27.23
N THR A 745 23.15 23.72 -27.47
CA THR A 745 22.15 22.88 -26.78
C THR A 745 22.37 21.40 -27.07
N ILE A 746 22.62 21.06 -28.33
CA ILE A 746 22.95 19.69 -28.77
C ILE A 746 24.25 19.21 -28.10
N GLN A 747 25.31 20.02 -28.13
CA GLN A 747 26.61 19.68 -27.52
C GLN A 747 26.54 19.50 -26.00
N LEU A 748 25.65 20.20 -25.31
CA LEU A 748 25.46 20.02 -23.87
C LEU A 748 24.59 18.80 -23.54
N THR A 749 23.66 18.44 -24.43
CA THR A 749 22.79 17.27 -24.23
C THR A 749 23.54 15.98 -24.53
N PHE A 750 24.38 15.96 -25.57
CA PHE A 750 25.25 14.83 -25.91
C PHE A 750 26.71 15.28 -25.97
N PRO A 751 27.37 15.40 -24.80
CA PRO A 751 28.69 15.99 -24.68
C PRO A 751 29.82 15.09 -25.17
N HIS A 752 30.82 15.70 -25.82
CA HIS A 752 32.13 15.06 -26.01
C HIS A 752 32.82 14.84 -24.66
N ARG A 753 33.78 13.91 -24.61
CA ARG A 753 34.52 13.53 -23.39
C ARG A 753 35.22 14.71 -22.70
N GLU A 754 35.62 15.71 -23.48
CA GLU A 754 36.33 16.91 -23.02
C GLU A 754 35.40 17.91 -22.29
N LEU A 755 34.08 17.80 -22.46
CA LEU A 755 33.13 18.76 -21.88
C LEU A 755 32.77 18.36 -20.44
N GLN A 756 33.32 19.11 -19.48
CA GLN A 756 33.04 18.92 -18.06
C GLN A 756 31.84 19.74 -17.59
N PHE A 757 30.99 19.13 -16.77
CA PHE A 757 29.86 19.77 -16.09
C PHE A 757 30.23 20.09 -14.64
N THR A 758 29.76 21.23 -14.13
CA THR A 758 29.95 21.57 -12.73
C THR A 758 29.14 20.62 -11.84
N GLU A 759 29.58 20.37 -10.60
CA GLU A 759 28.81 19.58 -9.62
C GLU A 759 27.42 20.15 -9.33
N LYS A 760 27.24 21.46 -9.60
CA LYS A 760 25.98 22.18 -9.42
C LYS A 760 25.02 22.05 -10.62
N ALA A 761 25.39 21.29 -11.66
CA ALA A 761 24.56 21.12 -12.85
C ALA A 761 23.25 20.40 -12.52
N GLN A 762 22.12 21.07 -12.77
CA GLN A 762 20.78 20.57 -12.46
C GLN A 762 20.19 19.78 -13.64
N GLY A 763 19.45 18.70 -13.35
CA GLY A 763 18.77 17.88 -14.37
C GLY A 763 19.64 16.78 -14.97
N TYR A 764 20.86 17.10 -15.42
CA TYR A 764 21.72 16.16 -16.15
C TYR A 764 21.97 14.83 -15.42
N ARG A 765 22.48 14.87 -14.19
CA ARG A 765 22.79 13.65 -13.41
C ARG A 765 21.55 12.86 -12.96
N ARG A 766 20.36 13.44 -13.06
CA ARG A 766 19.08 12.77 -12.78
C ARG A 766 18.45 12.16 -14.03
N ASN A 767 18.94 12.52 -15.21
CA ASN A 767 18.52 11.94 -16.46
C ASN A 767 19.32 10.64 -16.67
N GLU A 768 18.65 9.51 -16.51
CA GLU A 768 19.27 8.18 -16.60
C GLU A 768 19.81 7.92 -18.00
N GLY A 769 19.09 8.30 -19.06
CA GLY A 769 19.56 8.18 -20.44
C GLY A 769 20.82 8.99 -20.71
N TRP A 770 20.88 10.22 -20.19
CA TRP A 770 22.09 11.06 -20.29
C TRP A 770 23.28 10.43 -19.56
N THR A 771 23.04 9.90 -18.36
CA THR A 771 24.07 9.25 -17.54
C THR A 771 24.57 7.96 -18.22
N ALA A 772 23.66 7.18 -18.79
CA ALA A 772 23.98 5.98 -19.55
C ALA A 772 24.77 6.33 -20.83
N PHE A 773 24.40 7.40 -21.52
CA PHE A 773 25.14 7.89 -22.68
C PHE A 773 26.58 8.31 -22.32
N CYS A 774 26.77 9.08 -21.24
CA CYS A 774 28.10 9.45 -20.79
C CYS A 774 28.95 8.24 -20.39
N LYS A 775 28.36 7.27 -19.67
CA LYS A 775 29.04 6.01 -19.32
C LYS A 775 29.43 5.20 -20.56
N TYR A 776 28.54 5.12 -21.54
CA TYR A 776 28.82 4.44 -22.80
C TYR A 776 29.96 5.11 -23.57
N ARG A 777 29.88 6.43 -23.77
CA ARG A 777 30.94 7.25 -24.38
C ARG A 777 32.29 7.04 -23.68
N ASP A 778 32.31 7.03 -22.35
CA ASP A 778 33.55 6.92 -21.56
C ASP A 778 34.16 5.51 -21.58
N ARG A 779 33.36 4.48 -21.93
CA ARG A 779 33.84 3.10 -22.14
C ARG A 779 34.51 2.88 -23.49
N ILE A 780 34.29 3.76 -24.47
CA ILE A 780 34.93 3.66 -25.79
C ILE A 780 36.40 4.09 -25.65
N SER A 781 37.30 3.11 -25.77
CA SER A 781 38.75 3.33 -25.62
C SER A 781 39.33 4.24 -26.70
N ASP A 782 38.78 4.23 -27.91
CA ASP A 782 39.20 5.09 -29.03
C ASP A 782 38.47 6.44 -29.01
N PRO A 783 39.18 7.56 -28.77
CA PRO A 783 38.57 8.90 -28.76
C PRO A 783 37.91 9.31 -30.07
N GLU A 784 38.42 8.84 -31.22
CA GLU A 784 37.84 9.15 -32.54
C GLU A 784 36.52 8.40 -32.75
N HIS A 785 36.45 7.13 -32.32
CA HIS A 785 35.20 6.37 -32.32
C HIS A 785 34.15 7.02 -31.40
N ALA A 786 34.53 7.46 -30.20
CA ALA A 786 33.63 8.18 -29.30
C ALA A 786 33.12 9.50 -29.91
N ARG A 787 33.98 10.21 -30.66
CA ARG A 787 33.59 11.41 -31.43
C ARG A 787 32.61 11.06 -32.55
N THR A 788 32.82 9.98 -33.28
CA THR A 788 31.92 9.50 -34.35
C THR A 788 30.53 9.18 -33.80
N VAL A 789 30.45 8.45 -32.68
CA VAL A 789 29.18 8.14 -32.01
C VAL A 789 28.43 9.42 -31.61
N VAL A 790 29.13 10.36 -30.96
CA VAL A 790 28.54 11.65 -30.57
C VAL A 790 28.05 12.40 -31.82
N ASN A 791 28.87 12.50 -32.87
CA ASN A 791 28.52 13.19 -34.11
C ASN A 791 27.29 12.58 -34.78
N GLN A 792 27.14 11.26 -34.74
CA GLN A 792 25.99 10.57 -35.33
C GLN A 792 24.69 10.85 -34.56
N VAL A 793 24.73 10.87 -33.21
CA VAL A 793 23.59 11.30 -32.40
C VAL A 793 23.25 12.78 -32.63
N GLN A 794 24.26 13.64 -32.72
CA GLN A 794 24.08 15.06 -33.01
C GLN A 794 23.47 15.27 -34.41
N LYS A 795 23.87 14.46 -35.41
CA LYS A 795 23.28 14.46 -36.76
C LYS A 795 21.79 14.14 -36.73
N GLU A 796 21.37 13.16 -35.91
CA GLU A 796 19.94 12.85 -35.73
C GLU A 796 19.19 14.03 -35.10
N MET A 797 19.74 14.67 -34.07
CA MET A 797 19.14 15.87 -33.48
C MET A 797 19.03 17.03 -34.48
N HIS A 798 19.94 17.14 -35.45
CA HIS A 798 19.81 18.13 -36.53
C HIS A 798 18.60 17.88 -37.44
N SER A 799 17.93 16.73 -37.36
CA SER A 799 16.64 16.51 -38.02
C SER A 799 15.45 17.07 -37.23
N TRP A 800 15.64 17.43 -35.95
CA TRP A 800 14.56 17.94 -35.10
C TRP A 800 14.29 19.42 -35.36
N ALA A 801 13.06 19.84 -35.10
CA ALA A 801 12.62 21.21 -35.26
C ALA A 801 12.95 22.06 -34.03
N TRP A 802 12.79 21.50 -32.83
CA TRP A 802 13.01 22.23 -31.57
C TRP A 802 13.57 21.34 -30.45
N PHE A 803 14.13 21.96 -29.40
CA PHE A 803 14.59 21.26 -28.20
C PHE A 803 14.67 22.23 -27.00
N PRO A 804 14.42 21.79 -25.75
CA PRO A 804 14.61 22.65 -24.58
C PRO A 804 16.02 23.23 -24.51
N TYR A 805 16.14 24.53 -24.23
CA TYR A 805 17.44 25.21 -24.21
C TYR A 805 18.27 24.74 -23.02
N ALA A 806 19.45 24.20 -23.30
CA ALA A 806 20.34 23.61 -22.31
C ALA A 806 21.52 24.54 -21.98
N GLN A 807 21.93 24.60 -20.71
CA GLN A 807 23.06 25.38 -20.21
C GLN A 807 24.00 24.48 -19.40
N LYS A 808 25.27 24.90 -19.19
CA LYS A 808 26.23 24.10 -18.42
C LYS A 808 25.74 23.79 -17.00
N GLU A 809 24.95 24.69 -16.42
CA GLU A 809 24.43 24.62 -15.06
C GLU A 809 23.05 23.95 -14.98
N ARG A 810 22.33 23.76 -16.09
CA ARG A 810 20.98 23.17 -16.08
C ARG A 810 20.57 22.59 -17.43
N GLN A 811 19.97 21.41 -17.39
CA GLN A 811 19.52 20.69 -18.58
C GLN A 811 18.31 21.36 -19.27
N VAL A 812 17.47 22.06 -18.50
CA VAL A 812 16.34 22.85 -19.02
C VAL A 812 16.40 24.26 -18.43
N ASP A 813 16.49 25.26 -19.30
CA ASP A 813 16.49 26.69 -18.93
C ASP A 813 15.07 27.25 -18.79
N TYR A 814 14.83 27.91 -17.65
CA TYR A 814 13.65 28.72 -17.37
C TYR A 814 14.06 30.19 -17.26
N LYS A 815 13.34 31.06 -17.97
CA LYS A 815 13.56 32.51 -17.88
C LYS A 815 12.71 33.09 -16.75
N ALA A 816 13.34 33.48 -15.64
CA ALA A 816 12.67 34.21 -14.58
C ALA A 816 12.49 35.69 -14.97
N GLY A 817 11.29 36.24 -14.78
CA GLY A 817 11.08 37.69 -14.76
C GLY A 817 10.82 38.42 -16.09
N SER A 818 10.55 37.75 -17.22
CA SER A 818 10.09 38.47 -18.43
C SER A 818 8.59 38.78 -18.34
N ALA A 819 8.22 40.03 -18.06
CA ALA A 819 6.84 40.48 -17.83
C ALA A 819 5.93 40.52 -19.08
N LYS A 820 6.21 39.73 -20.12
CA LYS A 820 5.35 39.58 -21.29
C LYS A 820 5.34 38.11 -21.70
N CYS A 821 4.14 37.54 -21.74
CA CYS A 821 3.87 36.22 -22.31
C CYS A 821 3.85 36.39 -23.83
N VAL A 822 4.77 35.75 -24.54
CA VAL A 822 4.77 35.73 -26.00
C VAL A 822 5.16 34.33 -26.44
N TYR A 823 4.20 33.55 -26.89
CA TYR A 823 4.48 32.55 -27.93
C TYR A 823 4.42 33.32 -29.23
N TRP A 824 5.42 33.11 -30.08
CA TRP A 824 5.27 33.52 -31.46
C TRP A 824 4.37 32.46 -32.10
N GLN A 825 3.05 32.64 -32.01
CA GLN A 825 2.15 32.02 -32.96
C GLN A 825 2.28 32.85 -34.24
N TRP A 826 2.67 32.19 -35.33
CA TRP A 826 2.72 32.79 -36.64
C TRP A 826 1.53 32.28 -37.48
N PRO A 827 0.74 33.16 -38.12
CA PRO A 827 0.83 34.63 -38.06
C PRO A 827 0.28 35.21 -36.73
N PRO A 828 0.69 36.42 -36.33
CA PRO A 828 0.33 37.00 -35.03
C PRO A 828 -1.15 37.36 -34.98
N GLN A 829 -1.86 36.95 -33.93
CA GLN A 829 -3.20 37.50 -33.64
C GLN A 829 -3.10 38.70 -32.69
N GLU A 830 -3.86 39.74 -33.00
CA GLU A 830 -3.93 41.02 -32.28
C GLU A 830 -4.78 40.91 -31.01
N THR A 831 -4.29 40.27 -29.94
CA THR A 831 -4.48 40.75 -28.53
C THR A 831 -3.95 39.74 -27.50
N PRO A 832 -3.13 40.18 -26.52
CA PRO A 832 -2.69 39.32 -25.41
C PRO A 832 -3.54 39.47 -24.14
N PRO A 833 -3.85 38.39 -23.39
CA PRO A 833 -4.46 38.50 -22.07
C PRO A 833 -3.42 38.74 -20.95
N SER A 834 -3.88 39.34 -19.85
CA SER A 834 -3.04 39.73 -18.70
C SER A 834 -2.97 38.66 -17.60
N ARG A 835 -1.75 38.24 -17.21
CA ARG A 835 -1.22 38.07 -15.83
C ARG A 835 0.17 37.39 -15.91
N LYS A 836 1.01 37.59 -14.89
CA LYS A 836 2.43 37.18 -14.85
C LYS A 836 2.58 35.65 -14.94
N GLU A 837 3.05 35.15 -16.09
CA GLU A 837 3.47 33.76 -16.27
C GLU A 837 4.95 33.64 -16.61
N HIS A 838 5.57 32.56 -16.13
CA HIS A 838 6.96 32.18 -16.37
C HIS A 838 7.03 31.19 -17.55
N ALA A 839 8.09 31.25 -18.37
CA ALA A 839 8.20 30.50 -19.63
C ALA A 839 9.52 29.71 -19.78
N ILE A 840 9.47 28.57 -20.48
CA ILE A 840 10.64 27.74 -20.85
C ILE A 840 11.36 28.37 -22.04
N ARG A 841 12.68 28.30 -22.11
CA ARG A 841 13.40 28.66 -23.34
C ARG A 841 13.61 27.42 -24.22
N ILE A 842 13.36 27.55 -25.51
CA ILE A 842 13.45 26.50 -26.52
C ILE A 842 14.40 26.96 -27.63
N ALA A 843 15.38 26.14 -27.97
CA ALA A 843 16.19 26.35 -29.17
C ALA A 843 15.46 25.78 -30.39
N VAL A 844 15.52 26.47 -31.53
CA VAL A 844 14.92 26.00 -32.78
C VAL A 844 15.99 25.81 -33.84
N ASN A 845 15.84 24.74 -34.61
CA ASN A 845 16.74 24.43 -35.70
C ASN A 845 16.58 25.46 -36.85
N PRO A 846 17.66 26.17 -37.23
CA PRO A 846 17.58 27.23 -38.25
C PRO A 846 17.04 26.77 -39.60
N HIS A 847 17.26 25.50 -39.99
CA HIS A 847 16.75 24.98 -41.27
C HIS A 847 15.22 24.89 -41.30
N TYR A 848 14.60 24.53 -40.18
CA TYR A 848 13.15 24.52 -40.02
C TYR A 848 12.61 25.92 -39.80
N PHE A 849 13.33 26.76 -39.05
CA PHE A 849 12.95 28.15 -38.80
C PHE A 849 12.90 28.99 -40.08
N ASN A 850 13.86 28.80 -40.99
CA ASN A 850 13.91 29.55 -42.25
C ASN A 850 12.84 29.10 -43.26
N LYS A 851 12.39 27.84 -43.22
CA LYS A 851 11.26 27.36 -44.05
C LYS A 851 9.94 28.05 -43.71
N LEU A 852 9.79 28.55 -42.48
CA LEU A 852 8.59 29.26 -42.03
C LEU A 852 8.56 30.74 -42.44
N ARG A 853 9.66 31.28 -42.99
CA ARG A 853 9.82 32.74 -43.24
C ARG A 853 9.37 33.23 -44.62
N PHE A 854 8.82 32.39 -45.50
CA PHE A 854 8.68 32.75 -46.92
C PHE A 854 7.29 32.63 -47.59
N ASP A 855 6.22 32.26 -46.91
CA ASP A 855 4.97 31.94 -47.64
C ASP A 855 3.79 32.92 -47.53
N ASP A 856 3.87 34.09 -46.87
CA ASP A 856 2.73 35.03 -46.91
C ASP A 856 3.15 36.51 -46.82
N ALA A 857 3.13 37.18 -47.98
CA ALA A 857 3.05 38.63 -48.07
C ALA A 857 2.32 39.04 -49.37
N SER A 858 1.00 39.26 -49.27
CA SER A 858 0.26 40.11 -50.21
C SER A 858 -0.95 40.79 -49.55
N ASP A 859 -0.74 42.07 -49.27
CA ASP A 859 -1.62 43.25 -49.25
C ASP A 859 -2.81 43.47 -48.26
N PRO A 860 -3.02 44.74 -47.83
CA PRO A 860 -3.90 45.15 -46.71
C PRO A 860 -5.14 45.97 -47.15
N VAL A 861 -6.20 46.07 -46.32
CA VAL A 861 -7.07 47.29 -46.25
C VAL A 861 -7.74 47.45 -44.87
N LEU A 862 -7.69 48.70 -44.40
CA LEU A 862 -8.27 49.43 -43.27
C LEU A 862 -9.79 49.35 -43.01
N GLY A 863 -10.18 49.65 -41.75
CA GLY A 863 -11.27 50.60 -41.46
C GLY A 863 -12.10 50.46 -40.17
N GLU A 864 -11.82 51.32 -39.17
CA GLU A 864 -12.70 52.08 -38.22
C GLU A 864 -13.82 51.34 -37.40
N ARG A 865 -14.25 51.69 -36.17
CA ARG A 865 -14.25 52.94 -35.35
C ARG A 865 -14.66 52.67 -33.87
N ILE A 866 -14.51 53.72 -33.05
CA ILE A 866 -14.60 53.93 -31.58
C ILE A 866 -16.06 54.28 -31.15
N GLU A 867 -16.62 53.99 -29.95
CA GLU A 867 -16.69 54.72 -28.64
C GLU A 867 -17.74 53.96 -27.75
N GLU A 868 -17.84 54.00 -26.41
CA GLU A 868 -17.87 55.14 -25.47
C GLU A 868 -17.83 54.66 -23.98
N ASN A 869 -17.38 55.55 -23.07
CA ASN A 869 -17.18 55.39 -21.62
C ASN A 869 -18.41 55.76 -20.76
N GLN A 870 -18.53 55.27 -19.51
CA GLN A 870 -19.00 56.04 -18.33
C GLN A 870 -18.49 55.47 -16.97
N PRO A 871 -18.27 56.29 -15.91
CA PRO A 871 -17.66 55.89 -14.64
C PRO A 871 -18.61 55.78 -13.42
N ALA A 872 -18.15 55.09 -12.37
CA ALA A 872 -18.85 54.78 -11.11
C ALA A 872 -18.68 55.82 -9.98
N PRO A 873 -19.58 55.88 -8.97
CA PRO A 873 -19.51 56.82 -7.84
C PRO A 873 -18.80 56.25 -6.59
N PRO A 874 -18.36 57.11 -5.63
CA PRO A 874 -17.62 56.71 -4.43
C PRO A 874 -18.51 56.47 -3.19
N PRO A 875 -17.99 55.81 -2.13
CA PRO A 875 -18.74 55.50 -0.90
C PRO A 875 -18.60 56.58 0.19
N PRO A 876 -19.52 56.64 1.18
CA PRO A 876 -19.48 57.65 2.24
C PRO A 876 -18.80 57.17 3.53
N HIS A 877 -18.26 58.18 4.23
CA HIS A 877 -17.67 58.18 5.56
C HIS A 877 -18.62 57.77 6.69
N ARG A 878 -18.06 57.27 7.80
CA ARG A 878 -18.71 57.25 9.12
C ARG A 878 -17.78 57.90 10.15
N GLU A 879 -18.34 58.89 10.84
CA GLU A 879 -17.77 59.64 11.95
C GLU A 879 -18.00 58.94 13.31
N ASP A 880 -17.12 59.31 14.23
CA ASP A 880 -17.11 59.05 15.67
C ASP A 880 -18.34 59.59 16.41
N ASP A 881 -18.69 59.00 17.57
CA ASP A 881 -18.57 59.75 18.84
C ASP A 881 -18.71 58.89 20.13
N ARG A 882 -17.68 59.07 20.96
CA ARG A 882 -17.54 59.12 22.43
C ARG A 882 -18.75 58.82 23.35
N SER A 883 -18.51 58.11 24.46
CA SER A 883 -18.06 58.71 25.75
C SER A 883 -18.25 57.81 27.00
N SER A 884 -17.23 57.84 27.89
CA SER A 884 -17.30 57.83 29.39
C SER A 884 -17.82 56.57 30.13
N HIS A 885 -17.34 56.14 31.31
CA HIS A 885 -16.50 56.71 32.37
C HIS A 885 -16.18 55.65 33.48
N TRP A 886 -14.99 55.76 34.11
CA TRP A 886 -14.55 55.35 35.49
C TRP A 886 -14.47 53.86 35.87
N GLY A 887 -13.50 53.34 36.64
CA GLY A 887 -12.34 53.82 37.41
C GLY A 887 -11.76 52.61 38.18
N SER A 888 -10.47 52.30 38.10
CA SER A 888 -9.40 52.62 39.08
C SER A 888 -9.16 51.62 40.23
N ARG A 889 -7.86 51.24 40.36
CA ARG A 889 -7.09 50.75 41.54
C ARG A 889 -7.36 49.31 42.00
N GLY A 890 -6.38 48.52 42.47
CA GLY A 890 -4.95 48.67 42.79
C GLY A 890 -4.47 47.32 43.39
N SER A 891 -3.21 46.93 43.17
CA SER A 891 -2.14 46.81 44.20
C SER A 891 -2.36 45.67 45.20
N ASP A 892 -1.58 44.58 45.14
CA ASP A 892 -0.35 44.30 45.93
C ASP A 892 -0.76 43.24 46.98
N ASP A 893 -0.23 42.02 47.01
CA ASP A 893 1.04 41.54 47.60
C ASP A 893 0.69 40.47 48.67
N ASP A 894 1.71 39.71 49.08
CA ASP A 894 1.83 38.78 50.21
C ASP A 894 1.35 37.32 49.97
N GLU A 895 2.26 36.34 49.84
CA GLU A 895 3.07 35.70 50.91
C GLU A 895 2.19 34.91 51.90
N GLU A 896 2.37 33.58 51.96
CA GLU A 896 2.83 32.86 53.16
C GLU A 896 2.90 31.34 52.90
N ASP A 897 4.02 30.79 53.39
CA ASP A 897 4.36 29.38 53.55
C ASP A 897 3.51 28.69 54.64
N GLU A 898 3.55 27.35 54.66
CA GLU A 898 3.75 26.46 55.83
C GLU A 898 2.99 25.12 55.75
N ASP A 899 3.78 24.06 55.55
CA ASP A 899 3.96 22.84 56.36
C ASP A 899 2.83 21.83 56.70
N ASP A 900 3.24 20.57 56.49
CA ASP A 900 3.07 19.31 57.26
C ASP A 900 1.68 18.69 57.55
N ASP A 901 1.45 17.50 56.95
CA ASP A 901 1.45 16.17 57.62
C ASP A 901 1.48 15.01 56.59
#